data_AF-A0A954S2L5-F1
#
_entry.id   AF-A0A954S2L5-F1
#
_cell.length_a   1.000
_cell.length_b   1.000
_cell.length_c   1.000
_cell.angle_alpha   90.00
_cell.angle_beta   90.00
_cell.angle_gamma   90.00
#
_symmetry.space_group_name_H-M   'P 1'
#
loop_
_entity.id
_entity.type
_entity.pdbx_description
1 polymer ?
#
loop_
_entity_poly.entity_id
_entity_poly.type
_entity_poly.pdbx_seq_one_letter_code
_entity_poly.pdbx_strand_id
1 'polypeptide(L)'
;MTATTDLAERLRHARCQGRANLKCTRLLVRGEPVYVVRDPITFDSHQLSRNDYRIFARLSNHTTLGELFETLCQEGSLTPDDEQHFYRFVVHLQQLGLLSLPNNGQPLYRSHQRRRQAQLRSHAKGFLFTRIPLLNPDPLLTRTVRFVQWMFQPAFVVAWAACMMACGWALFSRWSEFVHPLGGMLQGETVVTLWVTLLGLKVVHEFGHAYACKHFGGEVPEMGAYLIVFNPCAYMDASAAWSMPRWRRIVISLGGMYFESMVGALAVLVWCLTDAGMAHSVAHQVVLMSTAVTLLFNANPLMRYDGYYVLCDLLDRPNLRRESSQECGRALRWLLLGMRPESSLQPSLLIYGACAAVYKTVVIVALCAIISRRFIWLGVAMAAMFLIQTAGASFVSAFKYLWSSADTSAIRGRARVVAVAMAIAPVALLLLPMPGAPTAPGALARQHQTQVHVRQGGVLTQVAVRAGQRVAANETLATLADPAADTAIQEAAAELELALGQHAILTRDRSPDAFALASHIEFLQGKLQRARESQRLLTAPAPIGGTVVDVVELDRRGAFLQPGASLAEIANGPWVAHVLLTDEQMSQWQPAVGMPASCQLEALPAHWLRGEVIAIASHGSRVVRDARLTQLGGGSIAVAPTTMEALAPQYEVEIALDPADIESLPAHERIAHGMKLSTRLVAPGGRMTIGGELLRRVRRSLELMLKS
;
A
#
# COMPACT_ATOMS: atom_id res chain seq x y z
N MET A 1 -36.65 4.19 -45.59
CA MET A 1 -37.67 5.20 -45.21
C MET A 1 -39.11 4.65 -45.23
N THR A 2 -39.32 3.32 -45.23
CA THR A 2 -40.64 2.70 -45.45
C THR A 2 -41.25 2.00 -44.22
N ALA A 3 -40.60 2.03 -43.05
CA ALA A 3 -41.14 1.45 -41.81
C ALA A 3 -41.76 2.49 -40.86
N THR A 4 -41.73 3.76 -41.23
CA THR A 4 -41.98 4.91 -40.35
C THR A 4 -43.40 5.45 -40.39
N THR A 5 -44.15 5.17 -41.46
CA THR A 5 -45.56 5.58 -41.64
C THR A 5 -46.56 4.68 -40.88
N ASP A 6 -46.17 3.44 -40.53
CA ASP A 6 -47.06 2.44 -39.91
C ASP A 6 -47.49 2.80 -38.47
N LEU A 7 -46.64 3.47 -37.69
CA LEU A 7 -46.91 3.70 -36.26
C LEU A 7 -47.96 4.79 -36.02
N ALA A 8 -47.91 5.87 -36.81
CA ALA A 8 -48.83 7.00 -36.71
C ALA A 8 -50.25 6.59 -37.12
N GLU A 9 -50.40 5.89 -38.25
CA GLU A 9 -51.71 5.38 -38.71
C GLU A 9 -52.35 4.42 -37.69
N ARG A 10 -51.55 3.56 -37.05
CA ARG A 10 -52.06 2.58 -36.09
C ARG A 10 -52.49 3.17 -34.75
N LEU A 11 -51.87 4.27 -34.32
CA LEU A 11 -52.11 4.87 -33.01
C LEU A 11 -53.02 6.11 -33.06
N ARG A 12 -53.29 6.69 -34.24
CA ARG A 12 -54.11 7.89 -34.40
C ARG A 12 -55.48 7.79 -33.73
N HIS A 13 -56.12 6.63 -33.82
CA HIS A 13 -57.46 6.37 -33.25
C HIS A 13 -57.43 5.87 -31.80
N ALA A 14 -56.24 5.62 -31.23
CA ALA A 14 -56.14 5.13 -29.87
C ALA A 14 -56.50 6.23 -28.86
N ARG A 15 -57.07 5.82 -27.73
CA ARG A 15 -57.41 6.67 -26.59
C ARG A 15 -56.61 6.21 -25.38
N CYS A 16 -55.96 7.15 -24.72
CA CYS A 16 -55.22 6.85 -23.50
C CYS A 16 -55.21 8.06 -22.58
N GLN A 17 -55.15 7.81 -21.28
CA GLN A 17 -55.04 8.84 -20.26
C GLN A 17 -53.83 8.56 -19.36
N GLY A 18 -53.26 9.61 -18.77
CA GLY A 18 -52.32 9.45 -17.67
C GLY A 18 -52.98 8.74 -16.48
N ARG A 19 -52.23 7.89 -15.79
CA ARG A 19 -52.74 7.17 -14.62
C ARG A 19 -53.00 8.15 -13.46
N ALA A 20 -54.19 8.10 -12.85
CA ALA A 20 -54.66 9.11 -11.90
C ALA A 20 -53.88 9.19 -10.56
N ASN A 21 -53.18 8.12 -10.19
CA ASN A 21 -52.41 8.05 -8.94
C ASN A 21 -50.96 8.57 -9.07
N LEU A 22 -50.56 9.10 -10.23
CA LEU A 22 -49.21 9.61 -10.44
C LEU A 22 -49.00 10.94 -9.71
N LYS A 23 -47.88 11.09 -9.02
CA LYS A 23 -47.49 12.35 -8.36
C LYS A 23 -46.56 13.12 -9.28
N CYS A 24 -46.98 14.29 -9.74
CA CYS A 24 -46.19 15.18 -10.60
C CYS A 24 -45.60 16.34 -9.79
N THR A 25 -44.27 16.49 -9.80
CA THR A 25 -43.59 17.60 -9.12
C THR A 25 -42.81 18.42 -10.14
N ARG A 26 -42.94 19.75 -10.10
CA ARG A 26 -42.14 20.66 -10.93
C ARG A 26 -40.83 20.99 -10.23
N LEU A 27 -39.71 20.79 -10.91
CA LEU A 27 -38.37 21.16 -10.48
C LEU A 27 -37.73 22.13 -11.46
N LEU A 28 -36.73 22.87 -11.00
CA LEU A 28 -35.87 23.70 -11.86
C LEU A 28 -34.51 23.03 -11.95
N VAL A 29 -34.10 22.64 -13.15
CA VAL A 29 -32.79 22.04 -13.42
C VAL A 29 -32.07 22.96 -14.40
N ARG A 30 -30.92 23.53 -13.99
CA ARG A 30 -30.14 24.48 -14.80
C ARG A 30 -30.95 25.69 -15.32
N GLY A 31 -31.95 26.13 -14.55
CA GLY A 31 -32.81 27.26 -14.91
C GLY A 31 -34.03 26.89 -15.78
N GLU A 32 -34.11 25.64 -16.26
CA GLU A 32 -35.26 25.17 -17.05
C GLU A 32 -36.24 24.36 -16.19
N PRO A 33 -37.56 24.49 -16.42
CA PRO A 33 -38.57 23.71 -15.71
C PRO A 33 -38.60 22.27 -16.23
N VAL A 34 -38.35 21.32 -15.33
CA VAL A 34 -38.46 19.87 -15.58
C VAL A 34 -39.57 19.30 -14.68
N TYR A 35 -40.36 18.38 -15.20
CA TYR A 35 -41.47 17.76 -14.46
C TYR A 35 -41.12 16.31 -14.12
N VAL A 36 -41.11 15.98 -12.84
CA VAL A 36 -40.85 14.62 -12.36
C VAL A 36 -42.17 13.93 -12.07
N VAL A 37 -42.47 12.89 -12.84
CA VAL A 37 -43.64 12.02 -12.66
C VAL A 37 -43.20 10.81 -11.85
N ARG A 38 -43.77 10.64 -10.66
CA ARG A 38 -43.48 9.52 -9.76
C ARG A 38 -44.63 8.54 -9.70
N ASP A 39 -44.31 7.27 -9.90
CA ASP A 39 -45.23 6.16 -9.72
C ASP A 39 -45.24 5.73 -8.23
N PRO A 40 -46.36 5.84 -7.50
CA PRO A 40 -46.41 5.44 -6.08
C PRO A 40 -46.42 3.92 -5.86
N ILE A 41 -46.59 3.12 -6.92
CA ILE A 41 -46.62 1.65 -6.86
C ILE A 41 -45.23 1.08 -7.14
N THR A 42 -44.58 1.55 -8.20
CA THR A 42 -43.23 1.08 -8.56
C THR A 42 -42.11 1.87 -7.88
N PHE A 43 -42.43 3.03 -7.30
CA PHE A 43 -41.50 4.03 -6.75
C PHE A 43 -40.54 4.64 -7.79
N ASP A 44 -40.71 4.32 -9.07
CA ASP A 44 -39.93 4.88 -10.16
C ASP A 44 -40.26 6.36 -10.37
N SER A 45 -39.23 7.14 -10.71
CA SER A 45 -39.36 8.56 -11.04
C SER A 45 -38.86 8.81 -12.46
N HIS A 46 -39.71 9.44 -13.28
CA HIS A 46 -39.42 9.77 -14.67
C HIS A 46 -39.38 11.27 -14.85
N GLN A 47 -38.34 11.78 -15.52
CA GLN A 47 -38.22 13.20 -15.83
C GLN A 47 -38.81 13.47 -17.22
N LEU A 48 -39.71 14.42 -17.31
CA LEU A 48 -40.32 14.91 -18.54
C LEU A 48 -39.87 16.35 -18.78
N SER A 49 -39.51 16.65 -20.03
CA SER A 49 -39.27 18.04 -20.45
C SER A 49 -40.57 18.85 -20.37
N ARG A 50 -40.47 20.18 -20.47
CA ARG A 50 -41.66 21.05 -20.50
C ARG A 50 -42.63 20.66 -21.62
N ASN A 51 -42.12 20.30 -22.79
CA ASN A 51 -42.95 19.92 -23.94
C ASN A 51 -43.57 18.54 -23.73
N ASP A 52 -42.79 17.57 -23.25
CA ASP A 52 -43.27 16.22 -22.95
C ASP A 52 -44.35 16.22 -21.86
N TYR A 53 -44.18 17.07 -20.84
CA TYR A 53 -45.18 17.23 -19.78
C TYR A 53 -46.48 17.85 -20.29
N ARG A 54 -46.40 18.82 -21.22
CA ARG A 54 -47.61 19.40 -21.85
C ARG A 54 -48.39 18.33 -22.60
N ILE A 55 -47.71 17.48 -23.36
CA ILE A 55 -48.32 16.33 -24.03
C ILE A 55 -48.97 15.43 -22.98
N PHE A 56 -48.21 15.02 -21.96
CA PHE A 56 -48.67 14.13 -20.90
C PHE A 56 -49.90 14.67 -20.14
N ALA A 57 -49.92 15.96 -19.81
CA ALA A 57 -51.00 16.60 -19.05
C ALA A 57 -52.31 16.74 -19.86
N ARG A 58 -52.24 16.72 -21.20
CA ARG A 58 -53.41 16.79 -22.08
C ARG A 58 -53.91 15.42 -22.56
N LEU A 59 -53.21 14.33 -22.23
CA LEU A 59 -53.68 12.97 -22.54
C LEU A 59 -54.98 12.67 -21.78
N SER A 60 -56.04 12.44 -22.54
CA SER A 60 -57.39 12.22 -22.03
C SER A 60 -58.06 11.04 -22.74
N ASN A 61 -58.91 10.33 -22.02
CA ASN A 61 -59.72 9.24 -22.58
C ASN A 61 -60.86 9.74 -23.49
N HIS A 62 -61.11 11.05 -23.54
CA HIS A 62 -62.21 11.64 -24.32
C HIS A 62 -61.82 12.01 -25.75
N THR A 63 -60.53 12.24 -26.01
CA THR A 63 -59.98 12.63 -27.31
C THR A 63 -59.11 11.53 -27.89
N THR A 64 -59.11 11.35 -29.20
CA THR A 64 -58.16 10.45 -29.87
C THR A 64 -56.76 11.07 -29.91
N LEU A 65 -55.71 10.24 -29.99
CA LEU A 65 -54.33 10.75 -30.10
C LEU A 65 -54.11 11.63 -31.33
N GLY A 66 -54.80 11.34 -32.44
CA GLY A 66 -54.78 12.17 -33.66
C GLY A 66 -55.39 13.55 -33.46
N GLU A 67 -56.58 13.62 -32.86
CA GLU A 67 -57.24 14.89 -32.55
C GLU A 67 -56.42 15.72 -31.54
N LEU A 68 -55.80 15.05 -30.55
CA LEU A 68 -54.92 15.71 -29.60
C LEU A 68 -53.67 16.28 -30.29
N PHE A 69 -53.06 15.53 -31.21
CA PHE A 69 -51.91 16.01 -31.97
C PHE A 69 -52.29 17.24 -32.83
N GLU A 70 -53.42 17.18 -33.55
CA GLU A 70 -53.93 18.31 -34.34
C GLU A 70 -54.21 19.54 -33.46
N THR A 71 -54.79 19.34 -32.27
CA THR A 71 -55.04 20.41 -31.29
C THR A 71 -53.72 21.05 -30.81
N LEU A 72 -52.71 20.24 -30.50
CA LEU A 72 -51.39 20.72 -30.06
C LEU A 72 -50.64 21.46 -31.18
N CYS A 73 -50.84 21.06 -32.44
CA CYS A 73 -50.34 21.78 -33.62
C CYS A 73 -51.04 23.13 -33.81
N GLN A 74 -52.37 23.18 -33.64
CA GLN A 74 -53.15 24.44 -33.72
C GLN A 74 -52.77 25.43 -32.60
N GLU A 75 -52.49 24.93 -31.40
CA GLU A 75 -52.02 25.74 -30.26
C GLU A 75 -50.54 26.19 -30.43
N GLY A 76 -49.85 25.78 -31.50
CA GLY A 76 -48.44 26.10 -31.76
C GLY A 76 -47.44 25.42 -30.81
N SER A 77 -47.87 24.38 -30.11
CA SER A 77 -47.02 23.64 -29.16
C SER A 77 -46.20 22.52 -29.81
N LEU A 78 -46.64 22.02 -30.97
CA LEU A 78 -45.96 21.02 -31.78
C LEU A 78 -46.00 21.44 -33.26
N THR A 79 -45.05 20.95 -34.04
CA THR A 79 -45.05 21.11 -35.50
C THR A 79 -45.52 19.82 -36.18
N PRO A 80 -45.98 19.87 -37.45
CA PRO A 80 -46.33 18.66 -38.21
C PRO A 80 -45.19 17.64 -38.29
N ASP A 81 -43.93 18.11 -38.28
CA ASP A 81 -42.74 17.26 -38.30
C ASP A 81 -42.54 16.45 -37.00
N ASP A 82 -43.16 16.86 -35.89
CA ASP A 82 -43.05 16.21 -34.58
C ASP A 82 -43.97 15.00 -34.41
N GLU A 83 -44.81 14.67 -35.41
CA GLU A 83 -45.82 13.60 -35.32
C GLU A 83 -45.21 12.26 -34.89
N GLN A 84 -44.06 11.89 -35.48
CA GLN A 84 -43.37 10.65 -35.12
C GLN A 84 -42.81 10.68 -33.69
N HIS A 85 -42.31 11.83 -33.24
CA HIS A 85 -41.78 11.99 -31.89
C HIS A 85 -42.90 11.83 -30.87
N PHE A 86 -44.06 12.44 -31.14
CA PHE A 86 -45.26 12.32 -30.31
C PHE A 86 -45.71 10.87 -30.12
N TYR A 87 -45.89 10.11 -31.19
CA TYR A 87 -46.32 8.70 -31.06
C TYR A 87 -45.26 7.82 -30.40
N ARG A 88 -43.97 8.03 -30.68
CA ARG A 88 -42.89 7.33 -29.95
C ARG A 88 -42.89 7.66 -28.47
N PHE A 89 -43.14 8.92 -28.11
CA PHE A 89 -43.26 9.35 -26.72
C PHE A 89 -44.44 8.68 -26.02
N VAL A 90 -45.62 8.60 -26.66
CA VAL A 90 -46.79 7.89 -26.09
C VAL A 90 -46.50 6.40 -25.90
N VAL A 91 -45.88 5.73 -26.87
CA VAL A 91 -45.45 4.33 -26.72
C VAL A 91 -44.45 4.18 -25.58
N HIS A 92 -43.52 5.13 -25.44
CA HIS A 92 -42.57 5.14 -24.33
C HIS A 92 -43.29 5.26 -22.97
N LEU A 93 -44.26 6.17 -22.83
CA LEU A 93 -45.08 6.29 -21.62
C LEU A 93 -45.86 5.01 -21.31
N GLN A 94 -46.35 4.31 -22.33
CA GLN A 94 -47.01 3.01 -22.16
C GLN A 94 -46.02 1.93 -21.67
N GLN A 95 -44.81 1.88 -22.23
CA GLN A 95 -43.75 0.96 -21.80
C GLN A 95 -43.31 1.21 -20.34
N LEU A 96 -43.38 2.47 -19.90
CA LEU A 96 -43.15 2.88 -18.52
C LEU A 96 -44.34 2.57 -17.59
N GLY A 97 -45.51 2.21 -18.13
CA GLY A 97 -46.70 1.91 -17.33
C GLY A 97 -47.40 3.15 -16.75
N LEU A 98 -47.13 4.33 -17.31
CA LEU A 98 -47.68 5.62 -16.85
C LEU A 98 -49.07 5.92 -17.45
N LEU A 99 -49.51 5.14 -18.44
CA LEU A 99 -50.79 5.30 -19.11
C LEU A 99 -51.82 4.27 -18.63
N SER A 100 -53.06 4.71 -18.47
CA SER A 100 -54.24 3.87 -18.27
C SER A 100 -54.92 3.66 -19.61
N LEU A 101 -55.08 2.39 -20.00
CA LEU A 101 -55.84 1.98 -21.18
C LEU A 101 -57.28 1.61 -20.77
N PRO A 102 -58.31 1.85 -21.62
CA PRO A 102 -59.72 1.64 -21.27
C PRO A 102 -60.12 0.20 -20.90
N ASN A 103 -59.25 -0.79 -21.09
CA ASN A 103 -59.51 -2.15 -20.62
C ASN A 103 -58.18 -2.89 -20.42
N ASN A 104 -58.06 -3.65 -19.33
CA ASN A 104 -56.97 -4.57 -18.92
C ASN A 104 -55.96 -4.04 -17.89
N GLY A 105 -56.21 -4.33 -16.60
CA GLY A 105 -55.19 -4.34 -15.54
C GLY A 105 -54.24 -5.56 -15.56
N GLN A 106 -54.57 -6.62 -16.31
CA GLN A 106 -53.78 -7.85 -16.43
C GLN A 106 -52.37 -7.71 -17.11
N PRO A 107 -52.16 -6.91 -18.18
CA PRO A 107 -50.84 -6.77 -18.82
C PRO A 107 -49.82 -6.06 -17.93
N LEU A 108 -50.24 -5.13 -17.07
CA LEU A 108 -49.38 -4.47 -16.08
C LEU A 108 -48.86 -5.46 -15.04
N TYR A 109 -49.74 -6.31 -14.47
CA TYR A 109 -49.33 -7.37 -13.56
C TYR A 109 -48.39 -8.40 -14.21
N ARG A 110 -48.66 -8.80 -15.46
CA ARG A 110 -47.76 -9.70 -16.22
C ARG A 110 -46.41 -9.06 -16.54
N SER A 111 -46.35 -7.76 -16.83
CA SER A 111 -45.09 -7.05 -17.04
C SER A 111 -44.26 -6.95 -15.77
N HIS A 112 -44.92 -6.74 -14.62
CA HIS A 112 -44.30 -6.76 -13.29
C HIS A 112 -43.76 -8.16 -12.94
N GLN A 113 -44.53 -9.22 -13.20
CA GLN A 113 -44.07 -10.61 -13.03
C GLN A 113 -42.88 -10.95 -13.94
N ARG A 114 -42.89 -10.51 -15.21
CA ARG A 114 -41.77 -10.71 -16.14
C ARG A 114 -40.51 -9.95 -15.70
N ARG A 115 -40.65 -8.71 -15.21
CA ARG A 115 -39.52 -7.96 -14.61
C ARG A 115 -38.97 -8.65 -13.38
N ARG A 116 -39.84 -9.12 -12.47
CA ARG A 116 -39.44 -9.88 -11.27
C ARG A 116 -38.72 -11.18 -11.64
N GLN A 117 -39.21 -11.92 -12.64
CA GLN A 117 -38.54 -13.12 -13.15
C GLN A 117 -37.22 -12.80 -13.87
N ALA A 118 -37.14 -11.70 -14.60
CA ALA A 118 -35.89 -11.25 -15.25
C ALA A 118 -34.85 -10.79 -14.21
N GLN A 119 -35.27 -10.12 -13.14
CA GLN A 119 -34.43 -9.80 -11.99
C GLN A 119 -33.91 -11.09 -11.36
N LEU A 120 -34.80 -12.02 -10.99
CA LEU A 120 -34.45 -13.35 -10.43
C LEU A 120 -33.49 -14.14 -11.32
N ARG A 121 -33.66 -14.10 -12.65
CA ARG A 121 -32.73 -14.72 -13.62
C ARG A 121 -31.41 -13.96 -13.75
N SER A 122 -31.38 -12.64 -13.53
CA SER A 122 -30.13 -11.87 -13.47
C SER A 122 -29.34 -12.16 -12.19
N HIS A 123 -30.03 -12.41 -11.07
CA HIS A 123 -29.41 -12.86 -9.82
C HIS A 123 -28.68 -14.20 -10.00
N ALA A 124 -29.22 -15.13 -10.81
CA ALA A 124 -28.59 -16.41 -11.09
C ALA A 124 -27.30 -16.31 -11.94
N LYS A 125 -27.12 -15.25 -12.74
CA LYS A 125 -25.90 -15.01 -13.53
C LYS A 125 -24.85 -14.18 -12.79
N GLY A 126 -25.17 -13.67 -11.60
CA GLY A 126 -24.33 -12.78 -10.83
C GLY A 126 -24.15 -13.25 -9.39
N PHE A 127 -23.59 -14.45 -9.17
CA PHE A 127 -23.28 -14.95 -7.82
C PHE A 127 -22.42 -13.96 -7.00
N LEU A 128 -21.66 -13.08 -7.67
CA LEU A 128 -20.80 -12.06 -7.07
C LEU A 128 -21.47 -10.69 -6.84
N PHE A 129 -22.74 -10.49 -7.23
CA PHE A 129 -23.48 -9.23 -7.08
C PHE A 129 -24.96 -9.48 -6.75
N THR A 130 -25.21 -10.37 -5.80
CA THR A 130 -26.58 -10.68 -5.38
C THR A 130 -27.12 -9.56 -4.48
N ARG A 131 -28.19 -8.89 -4.91
CA ARG A 131 -28.99 -7.97 -4.08
C ARG A 131 -29.90 -8.79 -3.18
N ILE A 132 -29.75 -8.65 -1.86
CA ILE A 132 -30.58 -9.31 -0.85
C ILE A 132 -31.42 -8.23 -0.16
N PRO A 133 -32.72 -8.09 -0.51
CA PRO A 133 -33.63 -7.24 0.25
C PRO A 133 -33.80 -7.83 1.65
N LEU A 134 -33.46 -7.07 2.69
CA LEU A 134 -33.52 -7.56 4.08
C LEU A 134 -34.82 -7.13 4.77
N LEU A 135 -35.20 -5.86 4.64
CA LEU A 135 -36.33 -5.30 5.36
C LEU A 135 -36.94 -4.10 4.62
N ASN A 136 -38.23 -3.86 4.85
CA ASN A 136 -38.89 -2.59 4.52
C ASN A 136 -38.80 -1.67 5.75
N PRO A 137 -37.93 -0.66 5.76
CA PRO A 137 -37.71 0.18 6.93
C PRO A 137 -38.79 1.25 7.10
N ASP A 138 -39.63 1.51 6.09
CA ASP A 138 -40.51 2.68 6.05
C ASP A 138 -41.46 2.79 7.26
N PRO A 139 -42.11 1.70 7.73
CA PRO A 139 -42.97 1.78 8.92
C PRO A 139 -42.19 2.12 10.20
N LEU A 140 -40.98 1.56 10.35
CA LEU A 140 -40.10 1.83 11.49
C LEU A 140 -39.66 3.30 11.45
N LEU A 141 -39.13 3.74 10.31
CA LEU A 141 -38.68 5.12 10.08
C LEU A 141 -39.82 6.11 10.32
N THR A 142 -41.04 5.83 9.86
CA THR A 142 -42.20 6.71 10.07
C THR A 142 -42.51 6.88 11.56
N ARG A 143 -42.35 5.83 12.37
CA ARG A 143 -42.56 5.89 13.82
C ARG A 143 -41.42 6.61 14.55
N THR A 144 -40.18 6.40 14.11
CA THR A 144 -39.00 6.90 14.81
C THR A 144 -38.52 8.27 14.34
N VAL A 145 -38.93 8.74 13.15
CA VAL A 145 -38.46 10.01 12.57
C VAL A 145 -38.71 11.20 13.51
N ARG A 146 -39.80 11.19 14.29
CA ARG A 146 -40.09 12.27 15.26
C ARG A 146 -39.00 12.42 16.33
N PHE A 147 -38.36 11.32 16.72
CA PHE A 147 -37.27 11.33 17.69
C PHE A 147 -35.92 11.71 17.07
N VAL A 148 -35.84 11.85 15.75
CA VAL A 148 -34.59 12.17 15.03
C VAL A 148 -34.70 13.54 14.36
N GLN A 149 -35.91 14.09 14.18
CA GLN A 149 -36.17 15.39 13.57
C GLN A 149 -35.41 16.55 14.23
N TRP A 150 -35.21 16.52 15.55
CA TRP A 150 -34.44 17.54 16.27
C TRP A 150 -32.97 17.58 15.83
N MET A 151 -32.43 16.46 15.34
CA MET A 151 -31.05 16.39 14.85
C MET A 151 -30.83 17.11 13.52
N PHE A 152 -31.91 17.50 12.83
CA PHE A 152 -31.85 18.31 11.61
C PHE A 152 -32.09 19.80 11.89
N GLN A 153 -32.31 20.20 13.15
CA GLN A 153 -32.48 21.60 13.52
C GLN A 153 -31.15 22.35 13.45
N PRO A 154 -31.12 23.62 12.99
CA PRO A 154 -29.88 24.39 12.85
C PRO A 154 -29.04 24.46 14.13
N ALA A 155 -29.67 24.61 15.29
CA ALA A 155 -28.99 24.65 16.58
C ALA A 155 -28.21 23.36 16.87
N PHE A 156 -28.81 22.20 16.57
CA PHE A 156 -28.12 20.92 16.75
C PHE A 156 -27.00 20.72 15.73
N VAL A 157 -27.21 21.11 14.47
CA VAL A 157 -26.17 21.02 13.44
C VAL A 157 -24.94 21.87 13.81
N VAL A 158 -25.15 23.08 14.35
CA VAL A 158 -24.06 23.92 14.85
C VAL A 158 -23.35 23.27 16.04
N ALA A 159 -24.10 22.72 17.00
CA ALA A 159 -23.53 22.01 18.15
C ALA A 159 -22.73 20.76 17.72
N TRP A 160 -23.25 19.99 16.76
CA TRP A 160 -22.55 18.85 16.14
C TRP A 160 -21.27 19.30 15.43
N ALA A 161 -21.31 20.38 14.65
CA ALA A 161 -20.13 20.91 13.96
C ALA A 161 -19.04 21.35 14.96
N ALA A 162 -19.43 22.04 16.03
CA ALA A 162 -18.51 22.41 17.12
C ALA A 162 -17.92 21.17 17.82
N CYS A 163 -18.75 20.15 18.09
CA CYS A 163 -18.29 18.87 18.64
C CYS A 163 -17.28 18.17 17.70
N MET A 164 -17.52 18.21 16.39
CA MET A 164 -16.62 17.62 15.41
C MET A 164 -15.29 18.37 15.28
N MET A 165 -15.32 19.69 15.38
CA MET A 165 -14.09 20.49 15.50
C MET A 165 -13.30 20.13 16.76
N ALA A 166 -13.97 19.97 17.90
CA ALA A 166 -13.31 19.55 19.15
C ALA A 166 -12.72 18.13 19.06
N CYS A 167 -13.44 17.17 18.47
CA CYS A 167 -12.94 15.82 18.23
C CYS A 167 -11.74 15.82 17.27
N GLY A 168 -11.81 16.62 16.19
CA GLY A 168 -10.71 16.79 15.26
C GLY A 168 -9.48 17.40 15.92
N TRP A 169 -9.66 18.41 16.79
CA TRP A 169 -8.60 18.99 17.59
C TRP A 169 -7.99 17.98 18.56
N ALA A 170 -8.80 17.15 19.23
CA ALA A 170 -8.33 16.10 20.13
C ALA A 170 -7.48 15.05 19.39
N LEU A 171 -7.93 14.59 18.22
CA LEU A 171 -7.18 13.66 17.36
C LEU A 171 -5.87 14.27 16.87
N PHE A 172 -5.88 15.53 16.45
CA PHE A 172 -4.68 16.24 16.02
C PHE A 172 -3.68 16.41 17.17
N SER A 173 -4.16 16.74 18.37
CA SER A 173 -3.32 16.93 19.56
C SER A 173 -2.66 15.61 20.02
N ARG A 174 -3.29 14.46 19.77
CA ARG A 174 -2.80 13.11 20.12
C ARG A 174 -2.44 12.27 18.88
N TRP A 175 -1.94 12.93 17.84
CA TRP A 175 -1.70 12.29 16.53
C TRP A 175 -0.72 11.11 16.60
N SER A 176 0.36 11.24 17.38
CA SER A 176 1.37 10.18 17.54
C SER A 176 0.76 8.90 18.13
N GLU A 177 -0.07 9.04 19.16
CA GLU A 177 -0.77 7.94 19.82
C GLU A 177 -1.80 7.29 18.90
N PHE A 178 -2.47 8.07 18.06
CA PHE A 178 -3.44 7.56 17.09
C PHE A 178 -2.77 6.76 15.95
N VAL A 179 -1.60 7.19 15.47
CA VAL A 179 -0.92 6.58 14.31
C VAL A 179 -0.06 5.38 14.68
N HIS A 180 0.54 5.35 15.87
CA HIS A 180 1.45 4.28 16.31
C HIS A 180 0.87 2.85 16.20
N PRO A 181 -0.41 2.60 16.55
CA PRO A 181 -1.01 1.25 16.46
C PRO A 181 -1.28 0.76 15.03
N LEU A 182 -1.26 1.64 14.01
CA LEU A 182 -1.72 1.31 12.64
C LEU A 182 -0.98 0.13 12.01
N GLY A 183 0.31 -0.07 12.33
CA GLY A 183 1.12 -1.17 11.80
C GLY A 183 0.68 -2.56 12.28
N GLY A 184 0.06 -2.67 13.46
CA GLY A 184 -0.41 -3.93 14.05
C GLY A 184 -1.85 -4.30 13.71
N MET A 185 -2.63 -3.40 13.10
CA MET A 185 -4.09 -3.58 12.95
C MET A 185 -4.49 -4.66 11.95
N LEU A 186 -3.58 -5.05 11.05
CA LEU A 186 -3.78 -6.13 10.08
C LEU A 186 -3.37 -7.51 10.63
N GLN A 187 -3.12 -7.63 11.93
CA GLN A 187 -2.96 -8.92 12.60
C GLN A 187 -4.29 -9.69 12.63
N GLY A 188 -4.25 -11.02 12.60
CA GLY A 188 -5.42 -11.86 12.35
C GLY A 188 -6.59 -11.63 13.31
N GLU A 189 -6.31 -11.36 14.59
CA GLU A 189 -7.32 -11.16 15.64
C GLU A 189 -8.04 -9.80 15.52
N THR A 190 -7.34 -8.74 15.11
CA THR A 190 -7.91 -7.40 14.95
C THR A 190 -8.69 -7.23 13.65
N VAL A 191 -8.43 -8.07 12.63
CA VAL A 191 -9.15 -8.02 11.34
C VAL A 191 -10.64 -8.34 11.51
N VAL A 192 -10.99 -9.29 12.38
CA VAL A 192 -12.40 -9.66 12.62
C VAL A 192 -13.14 -8.51 13.29
N THR A 193 -12.55 -7.88 14.32
CA THR A 193 -13.15 -6.74 15.03
C THR A 193 -13.28 -5.52 14.12
N LEU A 194 -12.28 -5.25 13.27
CA LEU A 194 -12.35 -4.21 12.23
C LEU A 194 -13.48 -4.47 11.23
N TRP A 195 -13.66 -5.71 10.79
CA TRP A 195 -14.72 -6.06 9.82
C TRP A 195 -16.11 -5.91 10.43
N VAL A 196 -16.32 -6.36 11.66
CA VAL A 196 -17.58 -6.17 12.40
C VAL A 196 -17.86 -4.69 12.62
N THR A 197 -16.85 -3.91 13.02
CA THR A 197 -16.96 -2.46 13.20
C THR A 197 -17.35 -1.76 11.91
N LEU A 198 -16.73 -2.12 10.78
CA LEU A 198 -17.06 -1.58 9.47
C LEU A 198 -18.52 -1.89 9.09
N LEU A 199 -18.98 -3.12 9.30
CA LEU A 199 -20.36 -3.52 9.02
C LEU A 199 -21.36 -2.70 9.86
N GLY A 200 -21.09 -2.54 11.16
CA GLY A 200 -21.93 -1.73 12.06
C GLY A 200 -22.01 -0.27 11.62
N LEU A 201 -20.87 0.35 11.27
CA LEU A 201 -20.83 1.72 10.76
C LEU A 201 -21.64 1.87 9.46
N LYS A 202 -21.56 0.90 8.54
CA LYS A 202 -22.31 0.95 7.28
C LYS A 202 -23.81 0.78 7.47
N VAL A 203 -24.25 0.01 8.47
CA VAL A 203 -25.67 -0.01 8.84
C VAL A 203 -26.13 1.38 9.30
N VAL A 204 -25.39 2.01 10.22
CA VAL A 204 -25.71 3.37 10.70
C VAL A 204 -25.71 4.38 9.56
N HIS A 205 -24.76 4.26 8.63
CA HIS A 205 -24.65 5.10 7.44
C HIS A 205 -25.89 5.01 6.56
N GLU A 206 -26.35 3.81 6.21
CA GLU A 206 -27.57 3.66 5.39
C GLU A 206 -28.82 4.16 6.12
N PHE A 207 -28.92 3.95 7.44
CA PHE A 207 -29.99 4.54 8.25
C PHE A 207 -29.93 6.08 8.23
N GLY A 208 -28.74 6.68 8.20
CA GLY A 208 -28.58 8.13 8.08
C GLY A 208 -29.20 8.70 6.80
N HIS A 209 -28.97 8.07 5.65
CA HIS A 209 -29.66 8.42 4.40
C HIS A 209 -31.17 8.23 4.51
N ALA A 210 -31.61 7.12 5.10
CA ALA A 210 -33.02 6.79 5.22
C ALA A 210 -33.78 7.80 6.12
N TYR A 211 -33.21 8.19 7.26
CA TYR A 211 -33.76 9.22 8.14
C TYR A 211 -33.77 10.59 7.48
N ALA A 212 -32.72 10.96 6.75
CA ALA A 212 -32.70 12.23 5.99
C ALA A 212 -33.77 12.24 4.89
N CYS A 213 -33.97 11.14 4.17
CA CYS A 213 -35.02 10.99 3.17
C CYS A 213 -36.41 11.13 3.81
N LYS A 214 -36.63 10.45 4.96
CA LYS A 214 -37.90 10.47 5.69
C LYS A 214 -38.21 11.83 6.29
N HIS A 215 -37.20 12.55 6.77
CA HIS A 215 -37.35 13.91 7.30
C HIS A 215 -37.98 14.87 6.27
N PHE A 216 -37.64 14.71 4.98
CA PHE A 216 -38.23 15.51 3.89
C PHE A 216 -39.51 14.93 3.30
N GLY A 217 -40.08 13.88 3.91
CA GLY A 217 -41.31 13.22 3.46
C GLY A 217 -41.11 12.20 2.33
N GLY A 218 -39.88 11.74 2.09
CA GLY A 218 -39.59 10.65 1.18
C GLY A 218 -39.96 9.29 1.76
N GLU A 219 -40.25 8.32 0.89
CA GLU A 219 -40.51 6.93 1.26
C GLU A 219 -39.25 6.11 0.99
N VAL A 220 -38.94 5.17 1.89
CA VAL A 220 -37.79 4.26 1.75
C VAL A 220 -38.32 2.83 1.68
N PRO A 221 -38.70 2.35 0.48
CA PRO A 221 -39.44 1.10 0.34
C PRO A 221 -38.61 -0.14 0.70
N GLU A 222 -37.28 -0.06 0.56
CA GLU A 222 -36.40 -1.21 0.72
C GLU A 222 -35.03 -0.81 1.30
N MET A 223 -34.56 -1.62 2.25
CA MET A 223 -33.17 -1.66 2.71
C MET A 223 -32.66 -3.10 2.66
N GLY A 224 -31.41 -3.27 2.28
CA GLY A 224 -30.83 -4.59 2.08
C GLY A 224 -29.31 -4.60 2.13
N ALA A 225 -28.73 -5.70 1.65
CA ALA A 225 -27.30 -5.83 1.45
C ALA A 225 -26.99 -6.35 0.05
N TYR A 226 -25.96 -5.78 -0.58
CA TYR A 226 -25.26 -6.36 -1.71
C TYR A 226 -24.17 -7.28 -1.20
N LEU A 227 -24.06 -8.49 -1.75
CA LEU A 227 -22.89 -9.33 -1.52
C LEU A 227 -21.90 -9.11 -2.68
N ILE A 228 -20.85 -8.33 -2.45
CA ILE A 228 -19.79 -8.07 -3.44
C ILE A 228 -18.58 -8.92 -3.05
N VAL A 229 -18.29 -9.99 -3.80
CA VAL A 229 -17.15 -10.91 -3.52
C VAL A 229 -17.16 -11.36 -2.05
N PHE A 230 -18.32 -11.83 -1.57
CA PHE A 230 -18.57 -12.25 -0.17
C PHE A 230 -18.53 -11.15 0.91
N ASN A 231 -18.29 -9.88 0.56
CA ASN A 231 -18.40 -8.78 1.51
C ASN A 231 -19.81 -8.16 1.47
N PRO A 232 -20.57 -8.14 2.59
CA PRO A 232 -21.87 -7.51 2.66
C PRO A 232 -21.72 -5.98 2.68
N CYS A 233 -22.27 -5.32 1.67
CA CYS A 233 -22.42 -3.86 1.60
C CYS A 233 -23.89 -3.51 1.80
N ALA A 234 -24.23 -2.79 2.86
CA ALA A 234 -25.59 -2.32 3.07
C ALA A 234 -26.01 -1.34 1.94
N TYR A 235 -27.30 -1.29 1.63
CA TYR A 235 -27.88 -0.27 0.75
C TYR A 235 -29.30 0.10 1.19
N MET A 236 -29.71 1.30 0.82
CA MET A 236 -31.10 1.76 0.91
C MET A 236 -31.61 2.29 -0.44
N ASP A 237 -32.92 2.19 -0.69
CA ASP A 237 -33.53 2.72 -1.91
C ASP A 237 -33.83 4.22 -1.77
N ALA A 238 -33.08 5.05 -2.52
CA ALA A 238 -33.16 6.51 -2.49
C ALA A 238 -34.06 7.10 -3.58
N SER A 239 -34.82 6.29 -4.30
CA SER A 239 -35.52 6.73 -5.52
C SER A 239 -36.44 7.94 -5.29
N ALA A 240 -37.00 8.07 -4.08
CA ALA A 240 -37.80 9.23 -3.68
C ALA A 240 -37.04 10.57 -3.77
N ALA A 241 -35.72 10.60 -3.53
CA ALA A 241 -34.91 11.80 -3.53
C ALA A 241 -34.91 12.53 -4.89
N TRP A 242 -35.04 11.80 -6.01
CA TRP A 242 -35.08 12.40 -7.35
C TRP A 242 -36.27 13.33 -7.59
N SER A 243 -37.34 13.18 -6.80
CA SER A 243 -38.51 14.06 -6.85
C SER A 243 -38.35 15.35 -6.01
N MET A 244 -37.22 15.50 -5.31
CA MET A 244 -36.97 16.61 -4.38
C MET A 244 -36.03 17.67 -5.00
N PRO A 245 -36.11 18.93 -4.52
CA PRO A 245 -35.17 19.99 -4.91
C PRO A 245 -33.73 19.66 -4.51
N ARG A 246 -32.76 20.23 -5.24
CA ARG A 246 -31.32 19.90 -5.13
C ARG A 246 -30.76 19.93 -3.70
N TRP A 247 -31.12 20.92 -2.90
CA TRP A 247 -30.60 21.05 -1.53
C TRP A 247 -31.08 19.93 -0.60
N ARG A 248 -32.31 19.43 -0.80
CA ARG A 248 -32.81 18.28 -0.04
C ARG A 248 -32.10 17.00 -0.46
N ARG A 249 -31.81 16.83 -1.75
CA ARG A 249 -31.02 15.70 -2.25
C ARG A 249 -29.60 15.68 -1.69
N ILE A 250 -28.95 16.85 -1.63
CA ILE A 250 -27.62 17.00 -1.00
C ILE A 250 -27.67 16.57 0.48
N VAL A 251 -28.66 17.02 1.25
CA VAL A 251 -28.79 16.61 2.67
C VAL A 251 -29.03 15.11 2.79
N ILE A 252 -29.82 14.51 1.89
CA ILE A 252 -30.03 13.05 1.86
C ILE A 252 -28.70 12.33 1.57
N SER A 253 -27.93 12.77 0.58
CA SER A 253 -26.61 12.21 0.27
C SER A 253 -25.58 12.43 1.38
N LEU A 254 -25.65 13.53 2.14
CA LEU A 254 -24.79 13.75 3.30
C LEU A 254 -25.24 12.96 4.54
N GLY A 255 -26.49 12.47 4.56
CA GLY A 255 -27.12 11.83 5.71
C GLY A 255 -26.32 10.66 6.28
N GLY A 256 -25.79 9.78 5.43
CA GLY A 256 -24.99 8.65 5.90
C GLY A 256 -23.72 9.08 6.61
N MET A 257 -22.96 10.01 6.02
CA MET A 257 -21.74 10.56 6.64
C MET A 257 -22.05 11.35 7.91
N TYR A 258 -23.18 12.06 7.95
CA TYR A 258 -23.62 12.83 9.12
C TYR A 258 -23.84 11.90 10.33
N PHE A 259 -24.62 10.82 10.18
CA PHE A 259 -24.86 9.88 11.28
C PHE A 259 -23.62 9.04 11.62
N GLU A 260 -22.85 8.61 10.62
CA GLU A 260 -21.58 7.89 10.84
C GLU A 260 -20.58 8.74 11.64
N SER A 261 -20.51 10.05 11.36
CA SER A 261 -19.64 10.98 12.10
C SER A 261 -20.02 11.15 13.56
N MET A 262 -21.30 11.02 13.93
CA MET A 262 -21.73 11.09 15.33
C MET A 262 -21.26 9.88 16.13
N VAL A 263 -21.30 8.69 15.52
CA VAL A 263 -20.71 7.48 16.10
C VAL A 263 -19.19 7.63 16.23
N GLY A 264 -18.55 8.20 15.20
CA GLY A 264 -17.13 8.55 15.24
C GLY A 264 -16.80 9.53 16.37
N ALA A 265 -17.60 10.59 16.57
CA ALA A 265 -17.43 11.56 17.64
C ALA A 265 -17.49 10.90 19.02
N LEU A 266 -18.49 10.05 19.25
CA LEU A 266 -18.62 9.30 20.50
C LEU A 266 -17.41 8.38 20.71
N ALA A 267 -16.93 7.73 19.65
CA ALA A 267 -15.74 6.89 19.73
C ALA A 267 -14.47 7.70 20.04
N VAL A 268 -14.32 8.92 19.52
CA VAL A 268 -13.20 9.81 19.89
C VAL A 268 -13.25 10.13 21.38
N LEU A 269 -14.43 10.43 21.94
CA LEU A 269 -14.59 10.69 23.36
C LEU A 269 -14.21 9.47 24.20
N VAL A 270 -14.72 8.28 23.85
CA VAL A 270 -14.36 7.03 24.54
C VAL A 270 -12.86 6.76 24.45
N TRP A 271 -12.27 6.91 23.26
CA TRP A 271 -10.84 6.73 23.05
C TRP A 271 -10.00 7.71 23.88
N CYS A 272 -10.44 8.98 23.99
CA CYS A 272 -9.75 9.97 24.79
C CYS A 272 -9.85 9.74 26.31
N LEU A 273 -10.95 9.13 26.77
CA LEU A 273 -11.26 8.91 28.18
C LEU A 273 -10.85 7.54 28.71
N THR A 274 -10.36 6.63 27.86
CA THR A 274 -10.00 5.26 28.25
C THR A 274 -8.51 4.99 28.04
N ASP A 275 -7.91 4.24 28.97
CA ASP A 275 -6.55 3.74 28.87
C ASP A 275 -6.50 2.39 28.12
N ALA A 276 -5.28 1.85 27.92
CA ALA A 276 -5.05 0.61 27.19
C ALA A 276 -5.97 -0.54 27.64
N GLY A 277 -6.86 -0.98 26.75
CA GLY A 277 -7.86 -2.02 27.02
C GLY A 277 -8.80 -2.24 25.83
N MET A 278 -9.72 -3.20 25.94
CA MET A 278 -10.62 -3.57 24.82
C MET A 278 -11.49 -2.39 24.35
N ALA A 279 -12.01 -1.59 25.28
CA ALA A 279 -12.83 -0.41 24.95
C ALA A 279 -12.03 0.63 24.18
N HIS A 280 -10.79 0.90 24.59
CA HIS A 280 -9.88 1.82 23.89
C HIS A 280 -9.55 1.32 22.48
N SER A 281 -9.22 0.03 22.34
CA SER A 281 -8.91 -0.58 21.04
C SER A 281 -10.10 -0.56 20.07
N VAL A 282 -11.31 -0.88 20.55
CA VAL A 282 -12.52 -0.81 19.71
C VAL A 282 -12.86 0.63 19.35
N ALA A 283 -12.76 1.56 20.31
CA ALA A 283 -12.98 2.98 20.04
C ALA A 283 -12.00 3.51 18.99
N HIS A 284 -10.71 3.16 19.09
CA HIS A 284 -9.69 3.49 18.08
C HIS A 284 -10.06 2.93 16.69
N GLN A 285 -10.49 1.66 16.61
CA GLN A 285 -10.95 1.06 15.36
C GLN A 285 -12.18 1.78 14.78
N VAL A 286 -13.16 2.16 15.60
CA VAL A 286 -14.36 2.90 15.17
C VAL A 286 -13.96 4.27 14.63
N VAL A 287 -13.10 5.01 15.35
CA VAL A 287 -12.59 6.32 14.90
C VAL A 287 -11.86 6.16 13.57
N LEU A 288 -10.94 5.20 13.46
CA LEU A 288 -10.19 4.96 12.24
C LEU A 288 -11.10 4.65 11.06
N MET A 289 -12.05 3.73 11.23
CA MET A 289 -12.93 3.30 10.13
C MET A 289 -13.93 4.39 9.75
N SER A 290 -14.54 5.07 10.72
CA SER A 290 -15.49 6.17 10.48
C SER A 290 -14.82 7.43 9.89
N THR A 291 -13.52 7.63 10.08
CA THR A 291 -12.79 8.75 9.44
C THR A 291 -12.17 8.35 8.12
N ALA A 292 -11.37 7.27 8.08
CA ALA A 292 -10.66 6.85 6.89
C ALA A 292 -11.63 6.41 5.77
N VAL A 293 -12.65 5.60 6.08
CA VAL A 293 -13.59 5.15 5.04
C VAL A 293 -14.44 6.32 4.54
N THR A 294 -14.91 7.15 5.46
CA THR A 294 -15.78 8.27 5.11
C THR A 294 -15.04 9.35 4.33
N LEU A 295 -13.81 9.73 4.71
CA LEU A 295 -13.06 10.77 4.00
C LEU A 295 -12.44 10.27 2.69
N LEU A 296 -11.82 9.08 2.68
CA LEU A 296 -11.13 8.57 1.50
C LEU A 296 -12.12 8.05 0.43
N PHE A 297 -13.24 7.46 0.84
CA PHE A 297 -14.17 6.84 -0.11
C PHE A 297 -15.47 7.62 -0.22
N ASN A 298 -16.22 7.81 0.87
CA ASN A 298 -17.60 8.34 0.78
C ASN A 298 -17.66 9.83 0.42
N ALA A 299 -16.87 10.68 1.09
CA ALA A 299 -16.81 12.12 0.85
C ALA A 299 -16.08 12.47 -0.44
N ASN A 300 -15.27 11.54 -0.99
CA ASN A 300 -14.49 11.80 -2.18
C ASN A 300 -15.36 11.76 -3.45
N PRO A 301 -15.50 12.89 -4.18
CA PRO A 301 -16.36 12.96 -5.35
C PRO A 301 -15.85 12.19 -6.58
N LEU A 302 -14.59 11.73 -6.56
CA LEU A 302 -13.95 11.04 -7.68
C LEU A 302 -14.40 9.57 -7.83
N MET A 303 -14.99 9.00 -6.77
CA MET A 303 -15.57 7.66 -6.78
C MET A 303 -17.08 7.75 -6.60
N ARG A 304 -17.82 6.75 -7.12
CA ARG A 304 -19.30 6.75 -7.16
C ARG A 304 -19.89 6.37 -5.79
N TYR A 305 -19.57 7.17 -4.78
CA TYR A 305 -20.13 7.16 -3.44
C TYR A 305 -20.90 8.47 -3.21
N ASP A 306 -21.20 8.82 -1.96
CA ASP A 306 -22.08 9.96 -1.65
C ASP A 306 -21.55 11.30 -2.12
N GLY A 307 -20.25 11.55 -1.98
CA GLY A 307 -19.59 12.77 -2.41
C GLY A 307 -19.73 13.01 -3.92
N TYR A 308 -19.80 11.94 -4.72
CA TYR A 308 -20.09 12.04 -6.15
C TYR A 308 -21.51 12.54 -6.40
N TYR A 309 -22.50 12.03 -5.67
CA TYR A 309 -23.88 12.46 -5.82
C TYR A 309 -24.09 13.88 -5.29
N VAL A 310 -23.43 14.26 -4.19
CA VAL A 310 -23.38 15.65 -3.72
C VAL A 310 -22.81 16.57 -4.80
N LEU A 311 -21.69 16.20 -5.43
CA LEU A 311 -21.12 16.99 -6.53
C LEU A 311 -22.05 17.05 -7.75
N CYS A 312 -22.69 15.93 -8.12
CA CYS A 312 -23.69 15.90 -9.19
C CYS A 312 -24.84 16.88 -8.93
N ASP A 313 -25.35 16.92 -7.70
CA ASP A 313 -26.44 17.81 -7.31
C ASP A 313 -26.02 19.27 -7.19
N LEU A 314 -24.78 19.55 -6.74
CA LEU A 314 -24.22 20.91 -6.73
C LEU A 314 -24.02 21.46 -8.15
N LEU A 315 -23.61 20.61 -9.09
CA LEU A 315 -23.41 20.98 -10.50
C LEU A 315 -24.70 20.88 -11.33
N ASP A 316 -25.81 20.41 -10.75
CA ASP A 316 -27.05 20.06 -11.45
C ASP A 316 -26.79 19.17 -12.70
N ARG A 317 -25.86 18.19 -12.56
CA ARG A 317 -25.46 17.22 -13.59
C ARG A 317 -25.53 15.77 -13.08
N PRO A 318 -26.67 15.07 -13.25
CA PRO A 318 -26.89 13.74 -12.66
C PRO A 318 -25.96 12.63 -13.21
N ASN A 319 -25.40 12.80 -14.41
CA ASN A 319 -24.57 11.79 -15.08
C ASN A 319 -23.13 12.26 -15.30
N LEU A 320 -22.57 13.03 -14.36
CA LEU A 320 -21.25 13.66 -14.43
C LEU A 320 -20.14 12.71 -14.91
N ARG A 321 -20.06 11.49 -14.36
CA ARG A 321 -19.02 10.51 -14.74
C ARG A 321 -19.13 10.03 -16.18
N ARG A 322 -20.36 9.79 -16.65
CA ARG A 322 -20.60 9.34 -18.02
C ARG A 322 -20.26 10.46 -19.00
N GLU A 323 -20.69 11.68 -18.70
CA GLU A 323 -20.35 12.88 -19.48
C GLU A 323 -18.83 13.09 -19.53
N SER A 324 -18.13 13.05 -18.40
CA SER A 324 -16.68 13.23 -18.35
C SER A 324 -15.93 12.14 -19.12
N SER A 325 -16.34 10.88 -19.00
CA SER A 325 -15.72 9.79 -19.77
C SER A 325 -15.94 9.95 -21.27
N GLN A 326 -17.11 10.45 -21.69
CA GLN A 326 -17.38 10.76 -23.10
C GLN A 326 -16.52 11.92 -23.59
N GLU A 327 -16.38 13.01 -22.81
CA GLU A 327 -15.49 14.12 -23.14
C GLU A 327 -14.03 13.68 -23.25
N CYS A 328 -13.52 12.89 -22.29
CA CYS A 328 -12.16 12.34 -22.37
C CYS A 328 -11.98 11.47 -23.63
N GLY A 329 -13.00 10.68 -23.98
CA GLY A 329 -13.01 9.90 -25.21
C GLY A 329 -12.96 10.78 -26.47
N ARG A 330 -13.67 11.91 -26.50
CA ARG A 330 -13.63 12.88 -27.61
C ARG A 330 -12.25 13.55 -27.70
N ALA A 331 -11.68 13.97 -26.57
CA ALA A 331 -10.34 14.56 -26.53
C ALA A 331 -9.27 13.57 -27.02
N LEU A 332 -9.35 12.29 -26.61
CA LEU A 332 -8.44 11.24 -27.06
C LEU A 332 -8.58 10.98 -28.57
N ARG A 333 -9.79 10.99 -29.11
CA ARG A 333 -10.05 10.88 -30.56
C ARG A 333 -9.48 12.07 -31.33
N TRP A 334 -9.61 13.28 -30.79
CA TRP A 334 -9.02 14.46 -31.41
C TRP A 334 -7.49 14.37 -31.43
N LEU A 335 -6.86 13.98 -30.32
CA LEU A 335 -5.40 13.86 -30.21
C LEU A 335 -4.83 12.73 -31.07
N LEU A 336 -5.42 11.54 -31.03
CA LEU A 336 -4.88 10.34 -31.71
C LEU A 336 -5.31 10.23 -33.16
N LEU A 337 -6.52 10.67 -33.51
CA LEU A 337 -7.11 10.47 -34.84
C LEU A 337 -7.30 11.78 -35.63
N GLY A 338 -7.11 12.95 -34.99
CA GLY A 338 -7.32 14.25 -35.62
C GLY A 338 -8.78 14.62 -35.85
N MET A 339 -9.73 13.85 -35.30
CA MET A 339 -11.17 14.11 -35.47
C MET A 339 -11.58 15.29 -34.58
N ARG A 340 -11.84 16.45 -35.21
CA ARG A 340 -12.30 17.64 -34.47
C ARG A 340 -13.65 17.36 -33.83
N PRO A 341 -13.82 17.62 -32.52
CA PRO A 341 -15.11 17.44 -31.86
C PRO A 341 -16.13 18.45 -32.42
N GLU A 342 -17.40 18.04 -32.56
CA GLU A 342 -18.50 18.89 -33.05
C GLU A 342 -18.78 20.09 -32.14
N SER A 343 -18.40 19.99 -30.86
CA SER A 343 -18.53 21.06 -29.86
C SER A 343 -17.21 21.28 -29.13
N SER A 344 -17.02 22.49 -28.59
CA SER A 344 -15.84 22.81 -27.77
C SER A 344 -15.75 21.89 -26.56
N LEU A 345 -14.58 21.27 -26.36
CA LEU A 345 -14.31 20.44 -25.19
C LEU A 345 -14.51 21.25 -23.91
N GLN A 346 -15.16 20.66 -22.91
CA GLN A 346 -15.36 21.30 -21.60
C GLN A 346 -14.19 20.95 -20.66
N PRO A 347 -13.29 21.90 -20.32
CA PRO A 347 -12.09 21.59 -19.54
C PRO A 347 -12.40 21.02 -18.16
N SER A 348 -13.46 21.50 -17.51
CA SER A 348 -13.89 21.02 -16.18
C SER A 348 -14.24 19.53 -16.18
N LEU A 349 -14.94 19.04 -17.21
CA LEU A 349 -15.28 17.63 -17.36
C LEU A 349 -14.04 16.77 -17.66
N LEU A 350 -13.10 17.29 -18.45
CA LEU A 350 -11.84 16.60 -18.75
C LEU A 350 -10.98 16.44 -17.49
N ILE A 351 -10.81 17.52 -16.72
CA ILE A 351 -10.06 17.52 -15.46
C ILE A 351 -10.69 16.54 -14.49
N TYR A 352 -12.01 16.63 -14.28
CA TYR A 352 -12.73 15.69 -13.41
C TYR A 352 -12.57 14.24 -13.87
N GLY A 353 -12.75 13.96 -15.18
CA GLY A 353 -12.61 12.61 -15.74
C GLY A 353 -11.21 12.02 -15.58
N ALA A 354 -10.17 12.84 -15.78
CA ALA A 354 -8.78 12.45 -15.57
C ALA A 354 -8.49 12.19 -14.08
N CYS A 355 -8.85 13.12 -13.20
CA CYS A 355 -8.70 12.96 -11.75
C CYS A 355 -9.43 11.71 -11.24
N ALA A 356 -10.66 11.45 -11.70
CA ALA A 356 -11.42 10.28 -11.29
C ALA A 356 -10.79 8.96 -11.75
N ALA A 357 -10.22 8.93 -12.96
CA ALA A 357 -9.51 7.76 -13.47
C ALA A 357 -8.20 7.50 -12.70
N VAL A 358 -7.41 8.55 -12.46
CA VAL A 358 -6.15 8.46 -11.69
C VAL A 358 -6.45 8.02 -10.26
N TYR A 359 -7.37 8.68 -9.58
CA TYR A 359 -7.74 8.36 -8.20
C TYR A 359 -8.21 6.92 -8.06
N LYS A 360 -9.13 6.46 -8.93
CA LYS A 360 -9.60 5.07 -8.95
C LYS A 360 -8.44 4.09 -9.10
N THR A 361 -7.49 4.39 -9.99
CA THR A 361 -6.34 3.52 -10.25
C THR A 361 -5.41 3.46 -9.05
N VAL A 362 -5.06 4.62 -8.48
CA VAL A 362 -4.20 4.73 -7.30
C VAL A 362 -4.80 3.98 -6.11
N VAL A 363 -6.07 4.20 -5.81
CA VAL A 363 -6.75 3.54 -4.68
C VAL A 363 -6.78 2.03 -4.85
N ILE A 364 -7.13 1.53 -6.04
CA ILE A 364 -7.22 0.08 -6.27
C ILE A 364 -5.83 -0.56 -6.22
N VAL A 365 -4.80 0.08 -6.80
CA VAL A 365 -3.41 -0.38 -6.71
C VAL A 365 -2.92 -0.37 -5.26
N ALA A 366 -3.22 0.68 -4.49
CA ALA A 366 -2.87 0.77 -3.08
C ALA A 366 -3.55 -0.33 -2.25
N LEU A 367 -4.85 -0.57 -2.46
CA LEU A 367 -5.59 -1.66 -1.79
C LEU A 367 -5.02 -3.04 -2.16
N CYS A 368 -4.75 -3.28 -3.45
CA CYS A 368 -4.12 -4.53 -3.88
C CYS A 368 -2.72 -4.71 -3.28
N ALA A 369 -1.93 -3.64 -3.20
CA ALA A 369 -0.61 -3.66 -2.57
C ALA A 369 -0.70 -3.97 -1.07
N ILE A 370 -1.61 -3.31 -0.34
CA ILE A 370 -1.86 -3.57 1.09
C ILE A 370 -2.27 -5.03 1.31
N ILE A 371 -3.24 -5.53 0.54
CA ILE A 371 -3.69 -6.92 0.64
C ILE A 371 -2.56 -7.89 0.28
N SER A 372 -1.75 -7.58 -0.74
CA SER A 372 -0.65 -8.43 -1.19
C SER A 372 0.46 -8.62 -0.13
N ARG A 373 0.59 -7.68 0.82
CA ARG A 373 1.54 -7.83 1.94
C ARG A 373 1.21 -9.04 2.83
N ARG A 374 -0.07 -9.38 2.98
CA ARG A 374 -0.53 -10.50 3.83
C ARG A 374 -1.00 -11.71 3.02
N PHE A 375 -1.63 -11.45 1.88
CA PHE A 375 -2.23 -12.44 0.97
C PHE A 375 -1.81 -12.14 -0.47
N ILE A 376 -0.58 -12.52 -0.83
CA ILE A 376 0.04 -12.16 -2.13
C ILE A 376 -0.84 -12.56 -3.33
N TRP A 377 -1.39 -13.78 -3.32
CA TRP A 377 -2.24 -14.29 -4.40
C TRP A 377 -3.56 -13.57 -4.52
N LEU A 378 -4.19 -13.24 -3.39
CA LEU A 378 -5.45 -12.50 -3.39
C LEU A 378 -5.22 -11.09 -3.96
N GLY A 379 -4.14 -10.41 -3.53
CA GLY A 379 -3.77 -9.09 -4.04
C GLY A 379 -3.47 -9.10 -5.55
N VAL A 380 -2.67 -10.08 -6.02
CA VAL A 380 -2.35 -10.23 -7.45
C VAL A 380 -3.58 -10.60 -8.27
N ALA A 381 -4.43 -11.51 -7.79
CA ALA A 381 -5.66 -11.90 -8.47
C ALA A 381 -6.64 -10.71 -8.60
N MET A 382 -6.79 -9.91 -7.54
CA MET A 382 -7.60 -8.70 -7.57
C MET A 382 -7.05 -7.65 -8.54
N ALA A 383 -5.72 -7.44 -8.55
CA ALA A 383 -5.08 -6.53 -9.48
C ALA A 383 -5.24 -6.99 -10.95
N ALA A 384 -5.06 -8.28 -11.22
CA ALA A 384 -5.26 -8.87 -12.54
C ALA A 384 -6.71 -8.74 -13.00
N MET A 385 -7.68 -9.07 -12.14
CA MET A 385 -9.10 -8.91 -12.41
C MET A 385 -9.46 -7.46 -12.70
N PHE A 386 -8.92 -6.51 -11.94
CA PHE A 386 -9.14 -5.08 -12.16
C PHE A 386 -8.57 -4.60 -13.51
N LEU A 387 -7.36 -5.06 -13.87
CA LEU A 387 -6.71 -4.75 -15.13
C LEU A 387 -7.53 -5.31 -16.31
N ILE A 388 -7.97 -6.56 -16.22
CA ILE A 388 -8.82 -7.20 -17.24
C ILE A 388 -10.15 -6.45 -17.39
N GLN A 389 -10.81 -6.10 -16.29
CA GLN A 389 -12.10 -5.42 -16.34
C GLN A 389 -12.00 -3.98 -16.85
N THR A 390 -10.95 -3.24 -16.45
CA THR A 390 -10.84 -1.81 -16.77
C THR A 390 -10.07 -1.57 -18.06
N ALA A 391 -8.87 -2.16 -18.20
CA ALA A 391 -8.05 -2.01 -19.39
C ALA A 391 -8.54 -2.94 -20.50
N GLY A 392 -8.89 -4.20 -20.20
CA GLY A 392 -9.36 -5.16 -21.21
C GLY A 392 -10.67 -4.73 -21.89
N ALA A 393 -11.70 -4.36 -21.13
CA ALA A 393 -12.97 -3.90 -21.73
C ALA A 393 -12.80 -2.60 -22.53
N SER A 394 -12.03 -1.64 -22.00
CA SER A 394 -11.74 -0.38 -22.68
C SER A 394 -10.94 -0.63 -23.97
N PHE A 395 -9.92 -1.48 -23.92
CA PHE A 395 -9.09 -1.87 -25.06
C PHE A 395 -9.92 -2.56 -26.15
N VAL A 396 -10.74 -3.55 -25.79
CA VAL A 396 -11.61 -4.24 -26.76
C VAL A 396 -12.59 -3.28 -27.41
N SER A 397 -13.21 -2.39 -26.63
CA SER A 397 -14.15 -1.39 -27.17
C SER A 397 -13.46 -0.38 -28.10
N ALA A 398 -12.27 0.10 -27.73
CA ALA A 398 -11.47 1.03 -28.53
C ALA A 398 -10.92 0.36 -29.79
N PHE A 399 -10.41 -0.87 -29.69
CA PHE A 399 -9.91 -1.64 -30.82
C PHE A 399 -11.02 -1.94 -31.83
N LYS A 400 -12.19 -2.42 -31.37
CA LYS A 400 -13.36 -2.62 -32.25
C LYS A 400 -13.79 -1.32 -32.90
N TYR A 401 -13.83 -0.21 -32.17
CA TYR A 401 -14.15 1.09 -32.73
C TYR A 401 -13.16 1.53 -33.82
N LEU A 402 -11.85 1.44 -33.55
CA LEU A 402 -10.80 1.81 -34.51
C LEU A 402 -10.75 0.89 -35.74
N TRP A 403 -11.10 -0.38 -35.57
CA TRP A 403 -11.01 -1.38 -36.63
C TRP A 403 -12.25 -1.44 -37.54
N SER A 404 -13.45 -1.25 -36.97
CA SER A 404 -14.71 -1.54 -37.68
C SER A 404 -15.79 -0.45 -37.59
N SER A 405 -15.55 0.72 -36.99
CA SER A 405 -16.57 1.79 -36.97
C SER A 405 -16.73 2.48 -38.33
N ALA A 406 -17.97 2.86 -38.66
CA ALA A 406 -18.26 3.64 -39.86
C ALA A 406 -17.68 5.07 -39.78
N ASP A 407 -17.63 5.65 -38.58
CA ASP A 407 -17.10 7.00 -38.30
C ASP A 407 -15.62 7.16 -38.70
N THR A 408 -14.83 6.08 -38.61
CA THR A 408 -13.40 6.09 -38.96
C THR A 408 -13.13 5.78 -40.44
N SER A 409 -14.18 5.62 -41.26
CA SER A 409 -14.06 5.29 -42.69
C SER A 409 -13.19 6.26 -43.47
N ALA A 410 -13.23 7.56 -43.12
CA ALA A 410 -12.43 8.61 -43.75
C ALA A 410 -10.93 8.57 -43.40
N ILE A 411 -10.53 7.93 -42.29
CA ILE A 411 -9.16 7.95 -41.75
C ILE A 411 -8.63 6.54 -41.40
N ARG A 412 -9.14 5.49 -42.07
CA ARG A 412 -8.86 4.07 -41.77
C ARG A 412 -7.37 3.73 -41.66
N GLY A 413 -6.50 4.34 -42.46
CA GLY A 413 -5.05 4.12 -42.40
C GLY A 413 -4.45 4.50 -41.04
N ARG A 414 -4.72 5.73 -40.59
CA ARG A 414 -4.26 6.22 -39.27
C ARG A 414 -4.92 5.44 -38.13
N ALA A 415 -6.21 5.15 -38.23
CA ALA A 415 -6.95 4.38 -37.21
C ALA A 415 -6.36 2.98 -36.99
N ARG A 416 -5.96 2.27 -38.07
CA ARG A 416 -5.32 0.95 -37.97
C ARG A 416 -3.90 1.03 -37.40
N VAL A 417 -3.11 2.02 -37.79
CA VAL A 417 -1.76 2.23 -37.21
C VAL A 417 -1.86 2.48 -35.70
N VAL A 418 -2.78 3.34 -35.28
CA VAL A 418 -3.03 3.61 -33.85
C VAL A 418 -3.51 2.35 -33.13
N ALA A 419 -4.40 1.55 -33.74
CA ALA A 419 -4.87 0.29 -33.15
C ALA A 419 -3.74 -0.73 -32.94
N VAL A 420 -2.84 -0.88 -33.93
CA VAL A 420 -1.67 -1.76 -33.84
C VAL A 420 -0.66 -1.23 -32.82
N ALA A 421 -0.38 0.08 -32.82
CA ALA A 421 0.50 0.70 -31.83
C ALA A 421 -0.03 0.52 -30.40
N MET A 422 -1.35 0.66 -30.19
CA MET A 422 -2.00 0.43 -28.90
C MET A 422 -1.90 -1.04 -28.44
N ALA A 423 -1.88 -2.00 -29.37
CA ALA A 423 -1.69 -3.43 -29.05
C ALA A 423 -0.23 -3.78 -28.74
N ILE A 424 0.73 -3.14 -29.41
CA ILE A 424 2.17 -3.41 -29.25
C ILE A 424 2.75 -2.69 -28.03
N ALA A 425 2.28 -1.48 -27.71
CA ALA A 425 2.85 -0.66 -26.63
C ALA A 425 2.94 -1.35 -25.26
N PRO A 426 1.93 -2.12 -24.78
CA PRO A 426 2.03 -2.84 -23.51
C PRO A 426 3.09 -3.94 -23.55
N VAL A 427 3.22 -4.63 -24.68
CA VAL A 427 4.23 -5.69 -24.89
C VAL A 427 5.62 -5.07 -24.93
N ALA A 428 5.80 -3.96 -25.66
CA ALA A 428 7.06 -3.22 -25.69
C ALA A 428 7.46 -2.71 -24.29
N LEU A 429 6.50 -2.26 -23.48
CA LEU A 429 6.74 -1.85 -22.09
C LEU A 429 7.22 -3.02 -21.21
N LEU A 430 6.68 -4.22 -21.38
CA LEU A 430 7.14 -5.41 -20.65
C LEU A 430 8.55 -5.87 -21.05
N LEU A 431 8.96 -5.55 -22.28
CA LEU A 431 10.28 -5.86 -22.84
C LEU A 431 11.33 -4.79 -22.51
N LEU A 432 10.95 -3.62 -21.99
CA LEU A 432 11.90 -2.58 -21.59
C LEU A 432 12.79 -3.08 -20.44
N PRO A 433 14.13 -2.91 -20.55
CA PRO A 433 15.06 -3.30 -19.49
C PRO A 433 14.82 -2.42 -18.26
N MET A 434 14.75 -3.05 -17.10
CA MET A 434 14.55 -2.35 -15.84
C MET A 434 15.78 -1.51 -15.49
N PRO A 435 15.64 -0.19 -15.22
CA PRO A 435 16.75 0.64 -14.82
C PRO A 435 17.12 0.36 -13.35
N GLY A 436 18.28 -0.25 -13.14
CA GLY A 436 18.88 -0.43 -11.80
C GLY A 436 19.12 -1.89 -11.45
N ALA A 437 20.40 -2.29 -11.41
CA ALA A 437 20.79 -3.52 -10.75
C ALA A 437 20.70 -3.31 -9.22
N PRO A 438 20.19 -4.28 -8.45
CA PRO A 438 20.16 -4.16 -6.99
C PRO A 438 21.58 -3.98 -6.45
N THR A 439 21.73 -3.11 -5.46
CA THR A 439 23.00 -2.88 -4.77
C THR A 439 22.98 -3.55 -3.40
N ALA A 440 24.13 -4.05 -2.97
CA ALA A 440 24.32 -4.63 -1.65
C ALA A 440 25.40 -3.86 -0.89
N PRO A 441 25.21 -3.60 0.42
CA PRO A 441 26.25 -2.98 1.24
C PRO A 441 27.40 -3.96 1.46
N GLY A 442 28.62 -3.42 1.52
CA GLY A 442 29.80 -4.18 1.89
C GLY A 442 30.85 -3.32 2.55
N ALA A 443 31.83 -3.96 3.18
CA ALA A 443 32.99 -3.32 3.77
C ALA A 443 34.25 -3.84 3.09
N LEU A 444 35.19 -2.93 2.87
CA LEU A 444 36.49 -3.30 2.34
C LEU A 444 37.39 -3.82 3.45
N ALA A 445 38.00 -4.98 3.24
CA ALA A 445 38.87 -5.59 4.22
C ALA A 445 40.10 -6.24 3.56
N ARG A 446 41.01 -6.75 4.39
CA ARG A 446 42.16 -7.54 3.93
C ARG A 446 41.86 -9.02 4.14
N GLN A 447 42.32 -9.86 3.22
CA GLN A 447 42.02 -11.29 3.21
C GLN A 447 42.38 -12.02 4.51
N HIS A 448 43.52 -11.67 5.14
CA HIS A 448 43.93 -12.25 6.41
C HIS A 448 43.82 -11.20 7.52
N GLN A 449 42.99 -11.47 8.51
CA GLN A 449 42.83 -10.67 9.71
C GLN A 449 43.13 -11.53 10.93
N THR A 450 43.88 -10.99 11.87
CA THR A 450 44.20 -11.67 13.13
C THR A 450 44.08 -10.68 14.26
N GLN A 451 43.19 -10.98 15.21
CA GLN A 451 43.08 -10.24 16.46
C GLN A 451 44.15 -10.72 17.43
N VAL A 452 44.87 -9.77 18.00
CA VAL A 452 45.89 -10.02 19.02
C VAL A 452 45.22 -9.86 20.38
N HIS A 453 45.18 -10.94 21.15
CA HIS A 453 44.58 -10.96 22.48
C HIS A 453 45.65 -10.89 23.58
N VAL A 454 45.27 -10.34 24.73
CA VAL A 454 46.06 -10.38 25.97
C VAL A 454 46.20 -11.84 26.41
N ARG A 455 47.44 -12.33 26.54
CA ARG A 455 47.70 -13.70 27.02
C ARG A 455 47.64 -13.79 28.54
N GLN A 456 48.16 -12.77 29.23
CA GLN A 456 48.13 -12.64 30.67
C GLN A 456 47.66 -11.25 31.08
N GLY A 457 46.77 -11.19 32.06
CA GLY A 457 46.21 -9.94 32.54
C GLY A 457 47.26 -9.07 33.23
N GLY A 458 47.14 -7.77 33.04
CA GLY A 458 48.09 -6.79 33.58
C GLY A 458 47.65 -5.37 33.28
N VAL A 459 48.38 -4.40 33.82
CA VAL A 459 48.14 -2.98 33.58
C VAL A 459 48.85 -2.55 32.31
N LEU A 460 48.13 -1.97 31.35
CA LEU A 460 48.72 -1.51 30.09
C LEU A 460 49.65 -0.30 30.32
N THR A 461 50.97 -0.49 30.15
CA THR A 461 51.97 0.56 30.38
C THR A 461 52.36 1.28 29.10
N GLN A 462 52.59 0.54 28.02
CA GLN A 462 53.03 1.09 26.75
C GLN A 462 52.32 0.44 25.57
N VAL A 463 51.83 1.28 24.66
CA VAL A 463 51.35 0.89 23.33
C VAL A 463 52.36 1.42 22.32
N ALA A 464 53.06 0.52 21.64
CA ALA A 464 54.17 0.85 20.75
C ALA A 464 53.73 1.12 19.30
N VAL A 465 52.45 0.90 18.99
CA VAL A 465 51.92 0.95 17.62
C VAL A 465 50.73 1.89 17.48
N ARG A 466 50.51 2.40 16.28
CA ARG A 466 49.33 3.20 15.90
C ARG A 466 48.55 2.53 14.78
N ALA A 467 47.25 2.80 14.71
CA ALA A 467 46.43 2.39 13.57
C ALA A 467 47.05 2.92 12.25
N GLY A 468 47.14 2.06 11.25
CA GLY A 468 47.78 2.31 9.95
C GLY A 468 49.29 2.02 9.90
N GLN A 469 49.96 1.69 11.01
CA GLN A 469 51.38 1.33 11.02
C GLN A 469 51.59 -0.10 10.53
N ARG A 470 52.65 -0.32 9.74
CA ARG A 470 53.11 -1.67 9.37
C ARG A 470 54.01 -2.23 10.46
N VAL A 471 53.76 -3.48 10.85
CA VAL A 471 54.51 -4.22 11.87
C VAL A 471 55.05 -5.52 11.29
N ALA A 472 56.25 -5.91 11.73
CA ALA A 472 56.84 -7.20 11.40
C ALA A 472 56.29 -8.31 12.32
N ALA A 473 56.43 -9.57 11.90
CA ALA A 473 56.12 -10.70 12.77
C ALA A 473 57.04 -10.67 14.01
N ASN A 474 56.47 -10.95 15.18
CA ASN A 474 57.08 -10.87 16.51
C ASN A 474 57.47 -9.46 17.00
N GLU A 475 57.08 -8.41 16.30
CA GLU A 475 57.25 -7.04 16.80
C GLU A 475 56.32 -6.78 18.00
N THR A 476 56.81 -6.12 19.04
CA THR A 476 56.03 -5.89 20.27
C THR A 476 55.00 -4.79 20.05
N LEU A 477 53.72 -5.12 20.20
CA LEU A 477 52.61 -4.17 20.00
C LEU A 477 52.32 -3.39 21.28
N ALA A 478 52.28 -4.11 22.40
CA ALA A 478 51.97 -3.58 23.71
C ALA A 478 52.73 -4.32 24.81
N THR A 479 53.03 -3.59 25.87
CA THR A 479 53.63 -4.11 27.10
C THR A 479 52.66 -3.88 28.25
N LEU A 480 52.41 -4.94 29.01
CA LEU A 480 51.67 -4.90 30.26
C LEU A 480 52.66 -5.00 31.42
N ALA A 481 52.33 -4.39 32.55
CA ALA A 481 53.03 -4.58 33.80
C ALA A 481 52.11 -5.24 34.82
N ASP A 482 52.63 -6.21 35.54
CA ASP A 482 52.00 -6.82 36.69
C ASP A 482 53.00 -6.80 37.86
N PRO A 483 52.87 -5.86 38.81
CA PRO A 483 53.75 -5.81 39.98
C PRO A 483 53.77 -7.10 40.80
N ALA A 484 52.68 -7.90 40.76
CA ALA A 484 52.62 -9.17 41.45
C ALA A 484 53.50 -10.24 40.77
N ALA A 485 53.63 -10.20 39.44
CA ALA A 485 54.49 -11.13 38.70
C ALA A 485 55.98 -10.91 39.03
N ASP A 486 56.43 -9.66 39.14
CA ASP A 486 57.81 -9.33 39.52
C ASP A 486 58.10 -9.76 40.97
N THR A 487 57.15 -9.52 41.86
CA THR A 487 57.24 -9.96 43.27
C THR A 487 57.31 -11.48 43.37
N ALA A 488 56.47 -12.21 42.62
CA ALA A 488 56.46 -13.67 42.61
C ALA A 488 57.77 -14.28 42.08
N ILE A 489 58.44 -13.63 41.11
CA ILE A 489 59.77 -14.03 40.64
C ILE A 489 60.81 -13.85 41.73
N GLN A 490 60.79 -12.70 42.43
CA GLN A 490 61.73 -12.42 43.52
C GLN A 490 61.54 -13.40 44.69
N GLU A 491 60.29 -13.65 45.10
CA GLU A 491 59.96 -14.62 46.16
C GLU A 491 60.41 -16.04 45.77
N ALA A 492 60.07 -16.51 44.57
CA ALA A 492 60.46 -17.84 44.12
C ALA A 492 61.98 -17.99 43.96
N ALA A 493 62.68 -16.92 43.55
CA ALA A 493 64.14 -16.93 43.47
C ALA A 493 64.79 -16.97 44.86
N ALA A 494 64.29 -16.19 45.81
CA ALA A 494 64.80 -16.17 47.19
C ALA A 494 64.53 -17.50 47.93
N GLU A 495 63.34 -18.09 47.76
CA GLU A 495 63.02 -19.43 48.28
C GLU A 495 63.97 -20.48 47.70
N LEU A 496 64.22 -20.44 46.39
CA LEU A 496 65.14 -21.36 45.72
C LEU A 496 66.58 -21.20 46.22
N GLU A 497 67.05 -19.97 46.40
CA GLU A 497 68.39 -19.69 46.91
C GLU A 497 68.57 -20.20 48.34
N LEU A 498 67.57 -19.99 49.21
CA LEU A 498 67.56 -20.50 50.58
C LEU A 498 67.57 -22.03 50.61
N ALA A 499 66.75 -22.69 49.78
CA ALA A 499 66.70 -24.14 49.67
C ALA A 499 68.03 -24.73 49.15
N LEU A 500 68.66 -24.08 48.16
CA LEU A 500 69.98 -24.47 47.66
C LEU A 500 71.07 -24.33 48.73
N GLY A 501 71.04 -23.25 49.51
CA GLY A 501 71.96 -23.05 50.64
C GLY A 501 71.81 -24.11 51.72
N GLN A 502 70.57 -24.42 52.11
CA GLN A 502 70.27 -25.49 53.08
C GLN A 502 70.68 -26.87 52.56
N HIS A 503 70.45 -27.15 51.27
CA HIS A 503 70.85 -28.40 50.65
C HIS A 503 72.37 -28.55 50.64
N ALA A 504 73.13 -27.49 50.38
CA ALA A 504 74.59 -27.52 50.43
C ALA A 504 75.12 -27.87 51.84
N ILE A 505 74.49 -27.35 52.90
CA ILE A 505 74.81 -27.67 54.29
C ILE A 505 74.48 -29.14 54.60
N LEU A 506 73.25 -29.59 54.32
CA LEU A 506 72.78 -30.95 54.62
C LEU A 506 73.53 -32.03 53.83
N THR A 507 73.95 -31.73 52.60
CA THR A 507 74.78 -32.62 51.77
C THR A 507 76.17 -32.79 52.37
N ARG A 508 76.75 -31.70 52.92
CA ARG A 508 78.03 -31.75 53.63
C ARG A 508 77.95 -32.59 54.90
N ASP A 509 76.83 -32.51 55.63
CA ASP A 509 76.59 -33.23 56.88
C ASP A 509 76.08 -34.68 56.68
N ARG A 510 75.90 -35.15 55.44
CA ARG A 510 75.39 -36.50 55.09
C ARG A 510 74.03 -36.85 55.75
N SER A 511 73.16 -35.87 55.91
CA SER A 511 71.82 -36.09 56.46
C SER A 511 70.89 -36.77 55.44
N PRO A 512 70.02 -37.72 55.86
CA PRO A 512 68.99 -38.31 54.99
C PRO A 512 67.97 -37.27 54.46
N ASP A 513 67.84 -36.11 55.12
CA ASP A 513 66.91 -35.05 54.72
C ASP A 513 67.33 -34.32 53.43
N ALA A 514 68.59 -34.48 52.98
CA ALA A 514 69.08 -33.86 51.75
C ALA A 514 68.29 -34.33 50.52
N PHE A 515 67.85 -35.59 50.47
CA PHE A 515 67.07 -36.12 49.34
C PHE A 515 65.67 -35.49 49.25
N ALA A 516 64.99 -35.29 50.39
CA ALA A 516 63.69 -34.64 50.43
C ALA A 516 63.79 -33.16 49.99
N LEU A 517 64.88 -32.48 50.38
CA LEU A 517 65.13 -31.10 49.97
C LEU A 517 65.48 -30.96 48.49
N ALA A 518 66.12 -31.98 47.88
CA ALA A 518 66.37 -32.00 46.43
C ALA A 518 65.07 -31.98 45.61
N SER A 519 64.06 -32.78 45.97
CA SER A 519 62.74 -32.73 45.33
C SER A 519 62.03 -31.39 45.54
N HIS A 520 62.23 -30.75 46.70
CA HIS A 520 61.70 -29.41 46.95
C HIS A 520 62.38 -28.34 46.07
N ILE A 521 63.69 -28.45 45.84
CA ILE A 521 64.43 -27.58 44.91
C ILE A 521 63.88 -27.70 43.49
N GLU A 522 63.63 -28.92 43.00
CA GLU A 522 63.02 -29.13 41.67
C GLU A 522 61.64 -28.46 41.57
N PHE A 523 60.82 -28.58 42.62
CA PHE A 523 59.53 -27.88 42.69
C PHE A 523 59.69 -26.35 42.64
N LEU A 524 60.63 -25.78 43.40
CA LEU A 524 60.92 -24.34 43.42
C LEU A 524 61.48 -23.83 42.10
N GLN A 525 62.32 -24.61 41.42
CA GLN A 525 62.78 -24.32 40.06
C GLN A 525 61.60 -24.26 39.08
N GLY A 526 60.66 -25.20 39.19
CA GLY A 526 59.41 -25.17 38.42
C GLY A 526 58.55 -23.94 38.72
N LYS A 527 58.43 -23.55 39.99
CA LYS A 527 57.71 -22.32 40.43
C LYS A 527 58.35 -21.07 39.81
N LEU A 528 59.68 -20.94 39.88
CA LEU A 528 60.41 -19.83 39.28
C LEU A 528 60.29 -19.79 37.75
N GLN A 529 60.33 -20.95 37.09
CA GLN A 529 60.15 -21.04 35.64
C GLN A 529 58.75 -20.57 35.20
N ARG A 530 57.69 -20.99 35.90
CA ARG A 530 56.32 -20.55 35.61
C ARG A 530 56.14 -19.05 35.83
N ALA A 531 56.74 -18.50 36.90
CA ALA A 531 56.70 -17.06 37.18
C ALA A 531 57.40 -16.25 36.07
N ARG A 532 58.55 -16.71 35.58
CA ARG A 532 59.26 -16.11 34.44
C ARG A 532 58.50 -16.23 33.12
N GLU A 533 57.85 -17.37 32.88
CA GLU A 533 57.02 -17.56 31.68
C GLU A 533 55.82 -16.61 31.69
N SER A 534 55.18 -16.47 32.85
CA SER A 534 54.09 -15.51 33.07
C SER A 534 54.53 -14.08 32.74
N GLN A 535 55.70 -13.65 33.24
CA GLN A 535 56.25 -12.33 32.92
C GLN A 535 56.49 -12.13 31.41
N ARG A 536 56.93 -13.17 30.68
CA ARG A 536 57.10 -13.08 29.21
C ARG A 536 55.76 -12.87 28.49
N LEU A 537 54.67 -13.46 29.00
CA LEU A 537 53.33 -13.32 28.44
C LEU A 537 52.69 -11.95 28.67
N LEU A 538 53.30 -11.08 29.49
CA LEU A 538 52.93 -9.67 29.62
C LEU A 538 53.37 -8.82 28.42
N THR A 539 54.17 -9.37 27.52
CA THR A 539 54.45 -8.75 26.22
C THR A 539 53.54 -9.36 25.15
N ALA A 540 52.89 -8.51 24.35
CA ALA A 540 52.02 -8.93 23.27
C ALA A 540 52.70 -8.70 21.91
N PRO A 541 53.41 -9.71 21.36
CA PRO A 541 54.00 -9.62 20.04
C PRO A 541 52.97 -9.83 18.92
N ALA A 542 53.24 -9.25 17.76
CA ALA A 542 52.48 -9.46 16.53
C ALA A 542 52.65 -10.92 16.04
N PRO A 543 51.57 -11.73 15.94
CA PRO A 543 51.67 -13.11 15.46
C PRO A 543 52.03 -13.18 13.97
N ILE A 544 51.65 -12.17 13.20
CA ILE A 544 51.93 -12.05 11.76
C ILE A 544 52.42 -10.64 11.43
N GLY A 545 53.22 -10.52 10.38
CA GLY A 545 53.54 -9.21 9.79
C GLY A 545 52.35 -8.67 9.01
N GLY A 546 52.03 -7.39 9.17
CA GLY A 546 50.86 -6.78 8.55
C GLY A 546 50.69 -5.30 8.90
N THR A 547 49.54 -4.75 8.54
CA THR A 547 49.17 -3.38 8.93
C THR A 547 48.21 -3.44 10.10
N VAL A 548 48.47 -2.64 11.13
CA VAL A 548 47.58 -2.52 12.29
C VAL A 548 46.34 -1.75 11.86
N VAL A 549 45.17 -2.38 11.91
CA VAL A 549 43.89 -1.81 11.47
C VAL A 549 43.25 -1.02 12.60
N ASP A 550 43.14 -1.65 13.75
CA ASP A 550 42.54 -1.08 14.95
C ASP A 550 43.43 -1.37 16.16
N VAL A 551 43.44 -0.45 17.11
CA VAL A 551 44.19 -0.55 18.36
C VAL A 551 43.25 -0.13 19.47
N VAL A 552 43.15 -0.93 20.52
CA VAL A 552 42.40 -0.55 21.72
C VAL A 552 42.85 0.84 22.17
N GLU A 553 41.86 1.74 22.29
CA GLU A 553 42.05 3.17 22.45
C GLU A 553 43.17 3.54 23.43
N LEU A 554 43.98 4.52 23.02
CA LEU A 554 45.08 5.11 23.81
C LEU A 554 44.65 5.60 25.20
N ASP A 555 43.35 5.82 25.40
CA ASP A 555 42.73 6.28 26.65
C ASP A 555 42.68 5.20 27.76
N ARG A 556 43.04 3.95 27.42
CA ARG A 556 43.18 2.84 28.39
C ARG A 556 44.59 2.65 28.95
N ARG A 557 45.51 3.60 28.72
CA ARG A 557 46.84 3.57 29.39
C ARG A 557 46.63 3.62 30.91
N GLY A 558 47.17 2.64 31.62
CA GLY A 558 46.93 2.45 33.06
C GLY A 558 45.69 1.62 33.42
N ALA A 559 44.92 1.13 32.45
CA ALA A 559 43.82 0.20 32.72
C ALA A 559 44.33 -1.25 32.85
N PHE A 560 43.70 -2.01 33.74
CA PHE A 560 43.93 -3.45 33.86
C PHE A 560 43.15 -4.20 32.78
N LEU A 561 43.86 -4.95 31.95
CA LEU A 561 43.27 -5.80 30.91
C LEU A 561 43.23 -7.25 31.38
N GLN A 562 42.11 -7.93 31.15
CA GLN A 562 41.97 -9.35 31.49
C GLN A 562 42.56 -10.25 30.38
N PRO A 563 42.98 -11.48 30.72
CA PRO A 563 43.33 -12.48 29.72
C PRO A 563 42.19 -12.66 28.70
N GLY A 564 42.51 -12.70 27.41
CA GLY A 564 41.56 -12.82 26.31
C GLY A 564 41.02 -11.49 25.77
N ALA A 565 41.24 -10.36 26.45
CA ALA A 565 40.88 -9.04 25.92
C ALA A 565 41.59 -8.77 24.59
N SER A 566 40.88 -8.23 23.60
CA SER A 566 41.48 -7.81 22.32
C SER A 566 42.39 -6.60 22.56
N LEU A 567 43.56 -6.53 21.91
CA LEU A 567 44.52 -5.42 21.98
C LEU A 567 44.62 -4.64 20.67
N ALA A 568 44.77 -5.37 19.56
CA ALA A 568 44.93 -4.81 18.24
C ALA A 568 44.50 -5.82 17.19
N GLU A 569 44.09 -5.33 16.03
CA GLU A 569 43.80 -6.15 14.87
C GLU A 569 44.87 -5.90 13.80
N ILE A 570 45.50 -6.98 13.33
CA ILE A 570 46.51 -6.93 12.27
C ILE A 570 45.92 -7.57 11.02
N ALA A 571 46.06 -6.88 9.89
CA ALA A 571 45.58 -7.38 8.63
C ALA A 571 46.67 -7.41 7.54
N ASN A 572 46.64 -8.44 6.71
CA ASN A 572 47.60 -8.73 5.63
C ASN A 572 46.91 -9.40 4.42
N GLY A 573 47.57 -9.44 3.27
CA GLY A 573 47.08 -10.05 2.04
C GLY A 573 46.42 -9.05 1.06
N PRO A 574 45.87 -9.52 -0.06
CA PRO A 574 45.14 -8.69 -1.02
C PRO A 574 43.87 -8.09 -0.40
N TRP A 575 43.32 -7.07 -1.08
CA TRP A 575 42.07 -6.44 -0.68
C TRP A 575 40.88 -7.29 -1.12
N VAL A 576 39.95 -7.50 -0.20
CA VAL A 576 38.71 -8.23 -0.41
C VAL A 576 37.53 -7.36 0.02
N ALA A 577 36.41 -7.48 -0.67
CA ALA A 577 35.16 -6.85 -0.28
C ALA A 577 34.26 -7.90 0.40
N HIS A 578 33.89 -7.64 1.65
CA HIS A 578 32.89 -8.42 2.38
C HIS A 578 31.52 -7.79 2.10
N VAL A 579 30.72 -8.44 1.27
CA VAL A 579 29.39 -7.96 0.87
C VAL A 579 28.33 -8.76 1.61
N LEU A 580 27.36 -8.05 2.19
CA LEU A 580 26.24 -8.66 2.92
C LEU A 580 24.99 -8.65 2.03
N LEU A 581 24.47 -9.84 1.76
CA LEU A 581 23.29 -10.07 0.94
C LEU A 581 22.12 -10.54 1.79
N THR A 582 20.93 -10.01 1.53
CA THR A 582 19.69 -10.56 2.09
C THR A 582 19.27 -11.86 1.37
N ASP A 583 18.39 -12.66 1.97
CA ASP A 583 17.75 -13.83 1.32
C ASP A 583 17.12 -13.49 -0.04
N GLU A 584 16.61 -12.27 -0.19
CA GLU A 584 16.05 -11.79 -1.44
C GLU A 584 17.15 -11.62 -2.50
N GLN A 585 18.22 -10.92 -2.15
CA GLN A 585 19.37 -10.64 -3.02
C GLN A 585 20.16 -11.90 -3.38
N MET A 586 20.39 -12.79 -2.41
CA MET A 586 21.10 -14.06 -2.62
C MET A 586 20.39 -14.93 -3.66
N SER A 587 19.06 -14.97 -3.62
CA SER A 587 18.27 -15.70 -4.62
C SER A 587 18.11 -14.98 -5.96
N GLN A 588 18.20 -13.64 -6.00
CA GLN A 588 18.13 -12.86 -7.23
C GLN A 588 19.44 -12.92 -8.02
N TRP A 589 20.56 -12.80 -7.32
CA TRP A 589 21.89 -12.76 -7.93
C TRP A 589 22.47 -14.16 -8.15
N GLN A 590 22.17 -15.11 -7.25
CA GLN A 590 22.70 -16.49 -7.25
C GLN A 590 24.22 -16.50 -7.49
N PRO A 591 25.01 -15.84 -6.62
CA PRO A 591 26.45 -15.81 -6.80
C PRO A 591 27.00 -17.24 -6.82
N ALA A 592 27.95 -17.45 -7.72
CA ALA A 592 28.77 -18.66 -7.78
C ALA A 592 30.23 -18.24 -7.61
N VAL A 593 31.03 -19.13 -7.02
CA VAL A 593 32.48 -18.94 -6.96
C VAL A 593 33.02 -18.83 -8.38
N GLY A 594 33.82 -17.80 -8.63
CA GLY A 594 34.36 -17.45 -9.95
C GLY A 594 33.54 -16.45 -10.77
N MET A 595 32.45 -15.94 -10.20
CA MET A 595 31.61 -14.95 -10.88
C MET A 595 32.22 -13.54 -10.79
N PRO A 596 32.29 -12.77 -11.90
CA PRO A 596 32.76 -11.39 -11.85
C PRO A 596 31.73 -10.48 -11.16
N ALA A 597 32.23 -9.58 -10.32
CA ALA A 597 31.46 -8.57 -9.61
C ALA A 597 32.12 -7.19 -9.74
N SER A 598 31.34 -6.14 -9.55
CA SER A 598 31.86 -4.76 -9.53
C SER A 598 31.39 -4.05 -8.27
N CYS A 599 32.37 -3.57 -7.51
CA CYS A 599 32.17 -2.86 -6.26
C CYS A 599 32.47 -1.38 -6.45
N GLN A 600 31.68 -0.51 -5.84
CA GLN A 600 31.87 0.92 -5.89
C GLN A 600 32.06 1.44 -4.47
N LEU A 601 33.13 2.19 -4.22
CA LEU A 601 33.38 2.82 -2.93
C LEU A 601 32.39 3.98 -2.73
N GLU A 602 31.71 4.04 -1.59
CA GLU A 602 30.80 5.16 -1.29
C GLU A 602 31.55 6.50 -1.23
N ALA A 603 32.81 6.46 -0.75
CA ALA A 603 33.69 7.63 -0.72
C ALA A 603 34.13 8.10 -2.12
N LEU A 604 34.13 7.21 -3.11
CA LEU A 604 34.64 7.46 -4.47
C LEU A 604 33.64 6.98 -5.54
N PRO A 605 32.52 7.69 -5.73
CA PRO A 605 31.46 7.26 -6.65
C PRO A 605 31.88 7.26 -8.12
N ALA A 606 33.03 7.82 -8.49
CA ALA A 606 33.52 7.82 -9.86
C ALA A 606 34.21 6.51 -10.27
N HIS A 607 34.66 5.69 -9.32
CA HIS A 607 35.52 4.53 -9.59
C HIS A 607 34.81 3.20 -9.27
N TRP A 608 34.88 2.28 -10.22
CA TRP A 608 34.38 0.91 -10.06
C TRP A 608 35.57 -0.03 -9.94
N LEU A 609 35.60 -0.80 -8.86
CA LEU A 609 36.59 -1.85 -8.61
C LEU A 609 36.03 -3.17 -9.10
N ARG A 610 36.71 -3.81 -10.05
CA ARG A 610 36.36 -5.14 -10.51
C ARG A 610 36.88 -6.18 -9.53
N GLY A 611 36.15 -7.27 -9.41
CA GLY A 611 36.56 -8.38 -8.58
C GLY A 611 35.85 -9.68 -8.95
N GLU A 612 36.24 -10.75 -8.29
CA GLU A 612 35.73 -12.11 -8.50
C GLU A 612 35.26 -12.69 -7.17
N VAL A 613 34.10 -13.35 -7.18
CA VAL A 613 33.57 -14.02 -5.99
C VAL A 613 34.44 -15.22 -5.64
N ILE A 614 35.06 -15.18 -4.45
CA ILE A 614 35.97 -16.23 -3.98
C ILE A 614 35.33 -17.15 -2.95
N ALA A 615 34.43 -16.62 -2.11
CA ALA A 615 33.76 -17.40 -1.07
C ALA A 615 32.34 -16.89 -0.83
N ILE A 616 31.46 -17.82 -0.47
CA ILE A 616 30.06 -17.55 -0.17
C ILE A 616 29.74 -18.30 1.13
N ALA A 617 29.24 -17.59 2.14
CA ALA A 617 28.79 -18.20 3.37
C ALA A 617 27.61 -19.15 3.09
N SER A 618 27.69 -20.37 3.60
CA SER A 618 26.66 -21.39 3.39
C SER A 618 25.36 -21.10 4.17
N HIS A 619 25.41 -20.22 5.18
CA HIS A 619 24.29 -19.90 6.06
C HIS A 619 24.26 -18.39 6.33
N GLY A 620 23.05 -17.82 6.42
CA GLY A 620 22.86 -16.42 6.77
C GLY A 620 22.99 -16.22 8.29
N SER A 621 23.74 -15.20 8.70
CA SER A 621 23.88 -14.79 10.11
C SER A 621 23.06 -13.54 10.38
N ARG A 622 22.46 -13.45 11.57
CA ARG A 622 21.86 -12.19 12.07
C ARG A 622 22.88 -11.31 12.78
N VAL A 623 24.00 -11.87 13.21
CA VAL A 623 25.11 -11.12 13.80
C VAL A 623 25.95 -10.55 12.66
N VAL A 624 25.96 -9.23 12.56
CA VAL A 624 26.79 -8.48 11.60
C VAL A 624 28.13 -8.18 12.28
N ARG A 625 29.23 -8.69 11.71
CA ARG A 625 30.58 -8.52 12.29
C ARG A 625 31.07 -7.07 12.23
N ASP A 626 30.79 -6.38 11.13
CA ASP A 626 31.17 -4.97 10.95
C ASP A 626 30.01 -4.05 11.34
N ALA A 627 30.13 -3.42 12.52
CA ALA A 627 29.14 -2.48 13.03
C ALA A 627 28.92 -1.27 12.10
N ARG A 628 29.89 -0.90 11.26
CA ARG A 628 29.80 0.25 10.35
C ARG A 628 28.76 0.05 9.24
N LEU A 629 28.42 -1.20 8.93
CA LEU A 629 27.38 -1.55 7.95
C LEU A 629 25.96 -1.48 8.52
N THR A 630 25.83 -1.41 9.85
CA THR A 630 24.54 -1.32 10.55
C THR A 630 24.06 0.13 10.63
N GLN A 631 22.74 0.34 10.77
CA GLN A 631 22.14 1.66 10.93
C GLN A 631 22.72 2.44 12.11
N LEU A 632 23.14 1.76 13.18
CA LEU A 632 23.79 2.38 14.33
C LEU A 632 25.21 2.88 14.02
N GLY A 633 25.90 2.25 13.06
CA GLY A 633 27.19 2.69 12.50
C GLY A 633 27.08 3.55 11.23
N GLY A 634 25.88 4.06 10.93
CA GLY A 634 25.60 4.88 9.74
C GLY A 634 25.57 4.10 8.41
N GLY A 635 25.39 2.79 8.46
CA GLY A 635 25.17 1.92 7.29
C GLY A 635 23.68 1.67 7.02
N SER A 636 23.38 0.87 6.00
CA SER A 636 22.00 0.64 5.54
C SER A 636 21.31 -0.57 6.20
N ILE A 637 22.02 -1.41 6.95
CA ILE A 637 21.46 -2.64 7.53
C ILE A 637 20.71 -2.31 8.82
N ALA A 638 19.41 -2.55 8.83
CA ALA A 638 18.58 -2.35 10.01
C ALA A 638 18.86 -3.42 11.07
N VAL A 639 19.19 -2.98 12.28
CA VAL A 639 19.48 -3.82 13.45
C VAL A 639 18.52 -3.49 14.59
N ALA A 640 18.17 -4.50 15.38
CA ALA A 640 17.38 -4.30 16.59
C ALA A 640 18.21 -3.54 17.65
N PRO A 641 17.69 -2.46 18.25
CA PRO A 641 18.47 -1.59 19.14
C PRO A 641 18.93 -2.25 20.44
N THR A 642 18.28 -3.33 20.88
CA THR A 642 18.60 -4.06 22.12
C THR A 642 19.56 -5.22 21.91
N THR A 643 19.38 -6.00 20.83
CA THR A 643 20.19 -7.21 20.58
C THR A 643 21.33 -6.98 19.60
N MET A 644 21.37 -5.83 18.90
CA MET A 644 22.33 -5.53 17.81
C MET A 644 22.28 -6.53 16.64
N GLU A 645 21.27 -7.39 16.59
CA GLU A 645 21.06 -8.34 15.51
C GLU A 645 20.33 -7.70 14.33
N ALA A 646 20.70 -8.09 13.11
CA ALA A 646 19.99 -7.70 11.91
C ALA A 646 18.55 -8.25 11.92
N LEU A 647 17.60 -7.42 11.45
CA LEU A 647 16.18 -7.80 11.37
C LEU A 647 15.94 -9.00 10.43
N ALA A 648 16.84 -9.23 9.48
CA ALA A 648 16.84 -10.34 8.55
C ALA A 648 18.24 -10.97 8.48
N PRO A 649 18.34 -12.30 8.30
CA PRO A 649 19.63 -12.98 8.10
C PRO A 649 20.37 -12.40 6.88
N GLN A 650 21.68 -12.24 7.03
CA GLN A 650 22.57 -11.75 5.99
C GLN A 650 23.57 -12.85 5.61
N TYR A 651 23.72 -13.09 4.31
CA TYR A 651 24.73 -13.97 3.74
C TYR A 651 25.97 -13.15 3.40
N GLU A 652 27.11 -13.58 3.90
CA GLU A 652 28.40 -12.95 3.60
C GLU A 652 28.98 -13.52 2.31
N VAL A 653 29.35 -12.64 1.38
CA VAL A 653 30.03 -12.98 0.13
C VAL A 653 31.34 -12.22 0.07
N GLU A 654 32.43 -12.96 -0.13
CA GLU A 654 33.76 -12.40 -0.28
C GLU A 654 34.12 -12.25 -1.76
N ILE A 655 34.51 -11.04 -2.14
CA ILE A 655 34.91 -10.69 -3.51
C ILE A 655 36.38 -10.25 -3.48
N ALA A 656 37.25 -10.99 -4.16
CA ALA A 656 38.63 -10.57 -4.36
C ALA A 656 38.68 -9.45 -5.39
N LEU A 657 39.27 -8.31 -5.03
CA LEU A 657 39.38 -7.15 -5.92
C LEU A 657 40.65 -7.23 -6.77
N ASP A 658 40.57 -6.74 -8.00
CA ASP A 658 41.72 -6.68 -8.91
C ASP A 658 42.76 -5.68 -8.39
N PRO A 659 44.03 -6.10 -8.16
CA PRO A 659 45.09 -5.20 -7.73
C PRO A 659 45.29 -4.00 -8.67
N ALA A 660 45.09 -4.18 -9.99
CA ALA A 660 45.31 -3.13 -10.97
C ALA A 660 44.33 -1.95 -10.80
N ASP A 661 43.06 -2.24 -10.48
CA ASP A 661 42.04 -1.22 -10.23
C ASP A 661 42.33 -0.44 -8.95
N ILE A 662 42.93 -1.09 -7.95
CA ILE A 662 43.33 -0.47 -6.68
C ILE A 662 44.57 0.42 -6.85
N GLU A 663 45.55 -0.03 -7.63
CA GLU A 663 46.76 0.74 -7.94
C GLU A 663 46.49 1.95 -8.85
N SER A 664 45.39 1.91 -9.61
CA SER A 664 44.95 3.02 -10.47
C SER A 664 44.37 4.22 -9.70
N LEU A 665 44.10 4.06 -8.40
CA LEU A 665 43.55 5.15 -7.58
C LEU A 665 44.60 6.23 -7.28
N PRO A 666 44.18 7.51 -7.23
CA PRO A 666 45.08 8.62 -6.92
C PRO A 666 45.82 8.42 -5.58
N ALA A 667 47.11 8.76 -5.52
CA ALA A 667 47.95 8.54 -4.33
C ALA A 667 47.49 9.24 -3.03
N HIS A 668 46.58 10.21 -3.12
CA HIS A 668 45.96 10.90 -1.99
C HIS A 668 44.66 10.21 -1.51
N GLU A 669 44.08 9.32 -2.31
CA GLU A 669 42.90 8.51 -2.01
C GLU A 669 43.35 7.15 -1.45
N ARG A 670 43.99 7.16 -0.29
CA ARG A 670 44.43 5.93 0.36
C ARG A 670 43.23 5.12 0.80
N ILE A 671 43.01 3.99 0.13
CA ILE A 671 42.11 2.94 0.59
C ILE A 671 42.47 2.55 2.03
N ALA A 672 41.47 2.53 2.91
CA ALA A 672 41.60 2.06 4.29
C ALA A 672 40.67 0.86 4.55
N HIS A 673 41.03 0.07 5.56
CA HIS A 673 40.18 -1.02 6.03
C HIS A 673 38.88 -0.48 6.65
N GLY A 674 37.77 -1.15 6.33
CA GLY A 674 36.42 -0.81 6.75
C GLY A 674 35.83 0.42 6.05
N MET A 675 36.35 0.79 4.88
CA MET A 675 35.66 1.71 3.95
C MET A 675 34.39 1.04 3.41
N LYS A 676 33.31 1.81 3.34
CA LYS A 676 32.00 1.35 2.86
C LYS A 676 32.00 1.19 1.35
N LEU A 677 31.44 0.08 0.91
CA LEU A 677 31.26 -0.30 -0.49
C LEU A 677 29.77 -0.49 -0.76
N SER A 678 29.36 -0.08 -1.95
CA SER A 678 28.12 -0.50 -2.56
C SER A 678 28.44 -1.41 -3.74
N THR A 679 28.02 -2.66 -3.67
CA THR A 679 28.30 -3.67 -4.69
C THR A 679 27.11 -3.76 -5.62
N ARG A 680 27.33 -3.53 -6.91
CA ARG A 680 26.29 -3.71 -7.92
C ARG A 680 26.19 -5.18 -8.28
N LEU A 681 25.04 -5.78 -7.98
CA LEU A 681 24.77 -7.19 -8.27
C LEU A 681 24.40 -7.33 -9.75
N VAL A 682 25.38 -7.68 -10.59
CA VAL A 682 25.15 -7.94 -12.01
C VAL A 682 24.73 -9.40 -12.18
N ALA A 683 23.49 -9.63 -12.61
CA ALA A 683 22.98 -10.99 -12.80
C ALA A 683 23.72 -11.74 -13.92
N PRO A 684 23.94 -13.07 -13.77
CA PRO A 684 24.49 -13.90 -14.83
C PRO A 684 23.39 -14.11 -15.89
N GLY A 685 23.39 -13.31 -16.96
CA GLY A 685 22.41 -13.46 -18.05
C GLY A 685 21.89 -12.18 -18.72
N GLY A 686 22.41 -11.01 -18.40
CA GLY A 686 22.05 -9.74 -19.07
C GLY A 686 20.91 -8.96 -18.41
N ARG A 687 20.52 -7.85 -19.05
CA ARG A 687 19.60 -6.84 -18.49
C ARG A 687 18.24 -7.46 -18.12
N MET A 688 17.85 -7.35 -16.86
CA MET A 688 16.53 -7.78 -16.40
C MET A 688 15.43 -6.94 -17.09
N THR A 689 14.41 -7.57 -17.66
CA THR A 689 13.22 -6.90 -18.18
C THR A 689 12.12 -6.85 -17.13
N ILE A 690 11.22 -5.86 -17.25
CA ILE A 690 10.08 -5.71 -16.31
C ILE A 690 9.21 -6.98 -16.28
N GLY A 691 8.92 -7.57 -17.44
CA GLY A 691 8.15 -8.81 -17.53
C GLY A 691 8.87 -10.03 -16.93
N GLY A 692 10.19 -10.13 -17.12
CA GLY A 692 11.00 -11.23 -16.59
C GLY A 692 11.13 -11.22 -15.07
N GLU A 693 11.15 -10.04 -14.45
CA GLU A 693 11.12 -9.92 -12.99
C GLU A 693 9.75 -10.29 -12.41
N LEU A 694 8.67 -9.81 -13.00
CA LEU A 694 7.30 -10.15 -12.61
C LEU A 694 7.07 -11.68 -12.64
N LEU A 695 7.47 -12.34 -13.72
CA LEU A 695 7.38 -13.80 -13.86
C LEU A 695 8.21 -14.55 -12.82
N ARG A 696 9.44 -14.09 -12.52
CA ARG A 696 10.29 -14.72 -11.50
C ARG A 696 9.73 -14.58 -10.10
N ARG A 697 9.20 -13.40 -9.73
CA ARG A 697 8.52 -13.19 -8.43
C ARG A 697 7.30 -14.09 -8.28
N VAL A 698 6.50 -14.23 -9.33
CA VAL A 698 5.35 -15.15 -9.35
C VAL A 698 5.80 -16.61 -9.20
N ARG A 699 6.84 -17.04 -9.93
CA ARG A 699 7.37 -18.41 -9.85
C ARG A 699 7.95 -18.74 -8.48
N ARG A 700 8.74 -17.85 -7.88
CA ARG A 700 9.32 -18.06 -6.53
C ARG A 700 8.23 -18.15 -5.45
N SER A 701 7.17 -17.35 -5.59
CA SER A 701 6.01 -17.43 -4.71
C SER A 701 5.28 -18.78 -4.80
N LEU A 702 5.26 -19.40 -6.00
CA LEU A 702 4.73 -20.75 -6.19
C LEU A 702 5.65 -21.82 -5.58
N GLU A 703 6.96 -21.70 -5.77
CA GLU A 703 7.94 -22.66 -5.25
C GLU A 703 8.02 -22.66 -3.72
N LEU A 704 7.87 -21.51 -3.07
CA LEU A 704 7.78 -21.41 -1.61
C LEU A 704 6.50 -22.05 -1.07
N MET A 705 5.38 -21.96 -1.80
CA MET A 705 4.10 -22.55 -1.39
C MET A 705 4.03 -24.07 -1.61
N LEU A 706 4.79 -24.60 -2.57
CA LEU A 706 4.93 -26.05 -2.76
C LEU A 706 5.83 -26.69 -1.70
N LYS A 707 6.64 -25.89 -1.01
CA LYS A 707 7.53 -26.33 0.08
C LYS A 707 6.97 -26.09 1.49
N SER A 708 5.91 -25.29 1.63
CA SER A 708 5.15 -25.05 2.87
C SER A 708 3.89 -25.91 2.91
#